data_AF-A7NRL6-F1
#
_entry.id   AF-A7NRL6-F1
#
_cell.length_a   1.000
_cell.length_b   1.000
_cell.length_c   1.000
_cell.angle_alpha   90.00
_cell.angle_beta   90.00
_cell.angle_gamma   90.00
#
_symmetry.space_group_name_H-M   'P 1'
#
loop_
_entity.id
_entity.type
_entity.pdbx_description
1 polymer ?
#
loop_
_entity_poly.entity_id
_entity_poly.type
_entity_poly.pdbx_seq_one_letter_code
_entity_poly.pdbx_strand_id
1 'polypeptide(L)'
;METVDLLLIHGAVVTMDAAGRIFLDGAVAVRGNEIVAVGSSEDLTARFTAGETLDCQGCAIIPGLINAHAHVPMSLLRGLVADQQLDVWLFGYMFPVESRFVDPEFVFTGTQLSCAEMIRGGTTTFVDMYYFEEEVARAADLAGMRAICGQTVMRLPTPDAASFDEGLERARAFIEQWHGHERIIPTIAPHAPYTCTDTIYREAAALCRRYGVPLVTHLSETEREVEESRREREVTPIRYAKRVGAFDGKCIAAHCVHATEDDIRLLKEGHVGVVPCPSSNLKLASGIAPLRRFIEASLRVGLGTDGPASNDDQDMFTEIHLAALLPKGVSGDPTAVPAHDALALATSSGARAIHLDHLIGSLEPGKRADIAVVALGRLHSAPRYHYAPDALYSHLVYGARSADVRDVLVDGRFLLRNQQLLTIDEDDVLRRAQAIANRIDVFLAAREDNLLDKILAIGGVQQSEIFEVQAKALIDPQTAERVIQALHESDITITKASERTQYDTYFLWDDEERGRIRIREDHRTDPGARVEPKYTITLMAPAQRGEYRMAVLFGRARYTALADRTLRFYREYFQPDRIVEIEKRRRRWRIQYRDADFAVNLDTLIGHARPGPYLEIKSRTWSRKDAEHKVELIGELLRRFGVSEDALIKQEYVEFETAVVER
;
A
#
# COMPACT_ATOMS: atom_id res chain seq x y z
N MET A 1 -55.58 -4.98 -10.81
CA MET A 1 -54.12 -5.16 -10.64
C MET A 1 -53.49 -3.79 -10.53
N GLU A 2 -52.58 -3.61 -9.59
CA GLU A 2 -51.78 -2.39 -9.47
C GLU A 2 -50.70 -2.38 -10.57
N THR A 3 -50.33 -1.21 -11.09
CA THR A 3 -49.29 -1.10 -12.13
C THR A 3 -47.90 -0.89 -11.52
N VAL A 4 -46.90 -1.58 -12.08
CA VAL A 4 -45.48 -1.48 -11.73
C VAL A 4 -44.63 -1.43 -12.99
N ASP A 5 -43.39 -0.97 -12.88
CA ASP A 5 -42.52 -0.83 -14.05
C ASP A 5 -41.87 -2.17 -14.42
N LEU A 6 -41.38 -2.90 -13.42
CA LEU A 6 -40.72 -4.19 -13.59
C LEU A 6 -41.25 -5.22 -12.58
N LEU A 7 -41.45 -6.45 -13.05
CA LEU A 7 -41.72 -7.61 -12.20
C LEU A 7 -40.70 -8.72 -12.51
N LEU A 8 -39.88 -9.08 -11.53
CA LEU A 8 -39.01 -10.25 -11.59
C LEU A 8 -39.77 -11.43 -11.01
N ILE A 9 -39.91 -12.55 -11.74
CA ILE A 9 -40.72 -13.71 -11.34
C ILE A 9 -39.95 -15.03 -11.44
N HIS A 10 -40.44 -16.07 -10.78
CA HIS A 10 -39.92 -17.45 -10.84
C HIS A 10 -38.49 -17.65 -10.33
N GLY A 11 -37.92 -16.64 -9.68
CA GLY A 11 -36.61 -16.72 -9.04
C GLY A 11 -36.72 -17.19 -7.58
N ALA A 12 -35.65 -17.79 -7.07
CA ALA A 12 -35.52 -18.00 -5.63
C ALA A 12 -35.15 -16.66 -4.96
N VAL A 13 -36.13 -15.96 -4.38
CA VAL A 13 -35.92 -14.65 -3.76
C VAL A 13 -35.34 -14.83 -2.36
N VAL A 14 -34.12 -14.35 -2.15
CA VAL A 14 -33.44 -14.30 -0.86
C VAL A 14 -33.55 -12.87 -0.34
N THR A 15 -34.44 -12.62 0.61
CA THR A 15 -34.78 -11.24 0.99
C THR A 15 -33.67 -10.54 1.78
N MET A 16 -32.90 -11.29 2.58
CA MET A 16 -31.97 -10.75 3.58
C MET A 16 -32.61 -9.77 4.58
N ASP A 17 -33.92 -9.84 4.75
CA ASP A 17 -34.63 -9.07 5.78
C ASP A 17 -34.38 -9.63 7.18
N ALA A 18 -34.88 -8.94 8.21
CA ALA A 18 -34.69 -9.38 9.60
C ALA A 18 -35.29 -10.76 9.92
N ALA A 19 -36.23 -11.25 9.11
CA ALA A 19 -36.85 -12.57 9.28
C ALA A 19 -36.16 -13.67 8.46
N GLY A 20 -35.17 -13.33 7.62
CA GLY A 20 -34.46 -14.26 6.76
C GLY A 20 -35.37 -14.96 5.74
N ARG A 21 -36.43 -14.30 5.26
CA ARG A 21 -37.43 -14.93 4.38
C ARG A 21 -36.84 -15.33 3.04
N ILE A 22 -37.21 -16.52 2.57
CA ILE A 22 -36.89 -17.04 1.23
C ILE A 22 -38.17 -17.48 0.52
N PHE A 23 -38.36 -17.07 -0.72
CA PHE A 23 -39.42 -17.55 -1.61
C PHE A 23 -38.79 -18.36 -2.74
N LEU A 24 -38.99 -19.69 -2.77
CA LEU A 24 -38.36 -20.55 -3.78
C LEU A 24 -38.88 -20.32 -5.20
N ASP A 25 -40.17 -20.04 -5.32
CA ASP A 25 -40.82 -19.48 -6.53
C ASP A 25 -41.35 -18.10 -6.17
N GLY A 26 -40.42 -17.15 -6.11
CA GLY A 26 -40.65 -15.80 -5.64
C GLY A 26 -40.60 -14.75 -6.74
N ALA A 27 -41.13 -13.59 -6.39
CA ALA A 27 -41.13 -12.42 -7.24
C ALA A 27 -40.80 -11.13 -6.46
N VAL A 28 -40.32 -10.13 -7.20
CA VAL A 28 -40.04 -8.77 -6.72
C VAL A 28 -40.68 -7.78 -7.69
N ALA A 29 -41.53 -6.90 -7.18
CA ALA A 29 -42.17 -5.84 -7.94
C ALA A 29 -41.48 -4.50 -7.70
N VAL A 30 -41.13 -3.79 -8.77
CA VAL A 30 -40.39 -2.52 -8.74
C VAL A 30 -41.19 -1.42 -9.41
N ARG A 31 -41.28 -0.26 -8.75
CA ARG A 31 -41.89 0.97 -9.29
C ARG A 31 -40.92 2.13 -9.10
N GLY A 32 -40.56 2.79 -10.21
CA GLY A 32 -39.48 3.75 -10.26
C GLY A 32 -38.18 3.13 -9.79
N ASN A 33 -37.62 3.68 -8.72
CA ASN A 33 -36.40 3.21 -8.09
C ASN A 33 -36.64 2.36 -6.82
N GLU A 34 -37.89 2.04 -6.49
CA GLU A 34 -38.25 1.37 -5.24
C GLU A 34 -38.85 -0.02 -5.44
N ILE A 35 -38.54 -0.91 -4.51
CA ILE A 35 -39.23 -2.18 -4.33
C ILE A 35 -40.59 -1.89 -3.70
N VAL A 36 -41.69 -2.33 -4.31
CA VAL A 36 -43.06 -2.11 -3.80
C VAL A 36 -43.69 -3.36 -3.22
N ALA A 37 -43.21 -4.55 -3.61
CA ALA A 37 -43.66 -5.82 -3.05
C ALA A 37 -42.62 -6.93 -3.27
N VAL A 38 -42.58 -7.87 -2.33
CA VAL A 38 -41.81 -9.12 -2.41
C VAL A 38 -42.70 -10.25 -1.89
N GLY A 39 -42.74 -11.38 -2.60
CA GLY A 39 -43.62 -12.49 -2.24
C GLY A 39 -43.49 -13.68 -3.20
N SER A 40 -44.49 -14.55 -3.25
CA SER A 40 -44.55 -15.62 -4.23
C SER A 40 -44.82 -15.08 -5.64
N SER A 41 -44.36 -15.78 -6.68
CA SER A 41 -44.65 -15.41 -8.07
C SER A 41 -46.15 -15.39 -8.37
N GLU A 42 -46.89 -16.35 -7.82
CA GLU A 42 -48.35 -16.45 -7.96
C GLU A 42 -49.04 -15.21 -7.40
N ASP A 43 -48.73 -14.84 -6.15
CA ASP A 43 -49.36 -13.69 -5.48
C ASP A 43 -49.08 -12.38 -6.22
N LEU A 44 -47.82 -12.15 -6.62
CA LEU A 44 -47.44 -10.89 -7.25
C LEU A 44 -47.97 -10.78 -8.68
N THR A 45 -48.02 -11.87 -9.44
CA THR A 45 -48.58 -11.86 -10.81
C THR A 45 -50.10 -11.67 -10.78
N ALA A 46 -50.79 -12.15 -9.74
CA ALA A 46 -52.21 -11.88 -9.54
C ALA A 46 -52.49 -10.43 -9.11
N ARG A 47 -51.57 -9.82 -8.36
CA ARG A 47 -51.73 -8.47 -7.81
C ARG A 47 -51.30 -7.37 -8.76
N PHE A 48 -50.25 -7.57 -9.55
CA PHE A 48 -49.59 -6.53 -10.35
C PHE A 48 -49.64 -6.78 -11.86
N THR A 49 -49.70 -5.69 -12.62
CA THR A 49 -49.42 -5.68 -14.06
C THR A 49 -48.15 -4.86 -14.28
N ALA A 50 -47.16 -5.43 -14.96
CA ALA A 50 -45.85 -4.80 -15.16
C ALA A 50 -45.66 -4.28 -16.59
N GLY A 51 -44.92 -3.17 -16.74
CA GLY A 51 -44.45 -2.71 -18.05
C GLY A 51 -43.44 -3.69 -18.68
N GLU A 52 -42.62 -4.31 -17.84
CA GLU A 52 -41.70 -5.38 -18.19
C GLU A 52 -41.78 -6.52 -17.16
N THR A 53 -41.76 -7.76 -17.63
CA THR A 53 -41.66 -8.95 -16.78
C THR A 53 -40.38 -9.70 -17.13
N LEU A 54 -39.55 -9.97 -16.12
CA LEU A 54 -38.32 -10.75 -16.25
C LEU A 54 -38.50 -12.11 -15.60
N ASP A 55 -38.37 -13.17 -16.39
CA ASP A 55 -38.35 -14.54 -15.90
C ASP A 55 -36.95 -14.88 -15.33
N CYS A 56 -36.92 -15.17 -14.03
CA CYS A 56 -35.75 -15.55 -13.26
C CYS A 56 -35.76 -17.03 -12.90
N GLN A 57 -36.50 -17.88 -13.63
CA GLN A 57 -36.51 -19.31 -13.42
C GLN A 57 -35.09 -19.87 -13.36
N GLY A 58 -34.81 -20.57 -12.27
CA GLY A 58 -33.52 -21.16 -12.01
C GLY A 58 -32.41 -20.19 -11.63
N CYS A 59 -32.74 -18.97 -11.25
CA CYS A 59 -31.84 -17.99 -10.65
C CYS A 59 -32.24 -17.71 -9.19
N ALA A 60 -31.31 -17.18 -8.41
CA ALA A 60 -31.60 -16.49 -7.16
C ALA A 60 -31.74 -14.98 -7.43
N ILE A 61 -32.71 -14.35 -6.77
CA ILE A 61 -32.85 -12.89 -6.74
C ILE A 61 -32.40 -12.45 -5.35
N ILE A 62 -31.31 -11.68 -5.28
CA ILE A 62 -30.68 -11.24 -4.03
C ILE A 62 -30.58 -9.71 -4.01
N PRO A 63 -30.45 -9.07 -2.83
CA PRO A 63 -30.00 -7.68 -2.77
C PRO A 63 -28.66 -7.56 -3.49
N GLY A 64 -28.46 -6.47 -4.21
CA GLY A 64 -27.16 -6.18 -4.81
C GLY A 64 -26.05 -6.21 -3.77
N LEU A 65 -24.88 -6.75 -4.15
CA LEU A 65 -23.76 -6.87 -3.24
C LEU A 65 -23.18 -5.47 -2.94
N ILE A 66 -22.64 -5.33 -1.72
CA ILE A 66 -22.08 -4.09 -1.20
C ILE A 66 -20.61 -4.32 -0.90
N ASN A 67 -19.74 -3.67 -1.68
CA ASN A 67 -18.31 -3.61 -1.43
C ASN A 67 -18.01 -2.44 -0.48
N ALA A 68 -17.95 -2.71 0.83
CA ALA A 68 -17.93 -1.67 1.84
C ALA A 68 -16.55 -0.99 2.04
N HIS A 69 -15.53 -1.37 1.28
CA HIS A 69 -14.24 -0.70 1.23
C HIS A 69 -13.42 -1.12 0.00
N ALA A 70 -13.01 -0.13 -0.81
CA ALA A 70 -12.20 -0.31 -2.00
C ALA A 70 -11.29 0.91 -2.27
N HIS A 71 -10.35 0.71 -3.21
CA HIS A 71 -9.59 1.76 -3.89
C HIS A 71 -9.76 1.60 -5.40
N VAL A 72 -10.92 2.00 -5.91
CA VAL A 72 -11.40 1.58 -7.24
C VAL A 72 -10.50 2.02 -8.40
N PRO A 73 -9.77 3.15 -8.37
CA PRO A 73 -8.85 3.49 -9.45
C PRO A 73 -7.62 2.58 -9.55
N MET A 74 -7.27 1.87 -8.46
CA MET A 74 -6.12 0.97 -8.43
C MET A 74 -6.30 -0.27 -9.31
N SER A 75 -7.44 -0.44 -9.99
CA SER A 75 -7.59 -1.42 -11.08
C SER A 75 -6.56 -1.24 -12.19
N LEU A 76 -6.07 -0.03 -12.41
CA LEU A 76 -4.97 0.25 -13.35
C LEU A 76 -3.59 -0.17 -12.83
N LEU A 77 -3.49 -0.52 -11.55
CA LEU A 77 -2.27 -1.04 -10.91
C LEU A 77 -2.36 -2.55 -10.67
N ARG A 78 -3.42 -3.20 -11.17
CA ARG A 78 -3.64 -4.65 -11.05
C ARG A 78 -2.47 -5.43 -11.62
N GLY A 79 -1.95 -6.36 -10.82
CA GLY A 79 -0.86 -7.25 -11.24
C GLY A 79 0.48 -6.56 -11.50
N LEU A 80 0.64 -5.29 -11.11
CA LEU A 80 1.85 -4.52 -11.36
C LEU A 80 3.07 -5.13 -10.64
N VAL A 81 2.95 -5.36 -9.33
CA VAL A 81 3.95 -6.05 -8.51
C VAL A 81 3.23 -6.81 -7.38
N ALA A 82 3.56 -8.10 -7.23
CA ALA A 82 3.05 -8.97 -6.19
C ALA A 82 4.19 -9.49 -5.28
N ASP A 83 3.81 -10.12 -4.17
CA ASP A 83 4.70 -10.86 -3.25
C ASP A 83 5.84 -10.02 -2.64
N GLN A 84 5.56 -8.76 -2.34
CA GLN A 84 6.47 -7.85 -1.63
C GLN A 84 5.94 -7.57 -0.22
N GLN A 85 6.85 -7.26 0.72
CA GLN A 85 6.42 -6.70 2.01
C GLN A 85 5.77 -5.33 1.80
N LEU A 86 4.77 -5.00 2.62
CA LEU A 86 3.94 -3.79 2.46
C LEU A 86 4.78 -2.51 2.29
N ASP A 87 5.88 -2.36 3.03
CA ASP A 87 6.75 -1.18 2.91
C ASP A 87 7.52 -1.15 1.58
N VAL A 88 8.03 -2.27 1.09
CA VAL A 88 8.67 -2.37 -0.24
C VAL A 88 7.65 -2.12 -1.35
N TRP A 89 6.46 -2.69 -1.23
CA TRP A 89 5.37 -2.53 -2.19
C TRP A 89 4.94 -1.05 -2.30
N LEU A 90 4.65 -0.40 -1.16
CA LEU A 90 4.24 1.01 -1.11
C LEU A 90 5.33 1.96 -1.58
N PHE A 91 6.49 1.96 -0.94
CA PHE A 91 7.54 2.95 -1.22
C PHE A 91 8.31 2.65 -2.49
N GLY A 92 8.42 1.38 -2.86
CA GLY A 92 9.22 0.96 -4.00
C GLY A 92 8.52 1.11 -5.34
N TYR A 93 7.22 0.82 -5.37
CA TYR A 93 6.43 0.70 -6.60
C TYR A 93 5.18 1.58 -6.57
N MET A 94 4.30 1.44 -5.58
CA MET A 94 2.99 2.12 -5.60
C MET A 94 3.11 3.64 -5.53
N PHE A 95 3.67 4.22 -4.46
CA PHE A 95 3.77 5.68 -4.33
C PHE A 95 4.52 6.35 -5.50
N PRO A 96 5.63 5.79 -6.03
CA PRO A 96 6.25 6.30 -7.24
C PRO A 96 5.33 6.35 -8.45
N VAL A 97 4.59 5.26 -8.71
CA VAL A 97 3.65 5.20 -9.84
C VAL A 97 2.49 6.15 -9.60
N GLU A 98 1.90 6.15 -8.41
CA GLU A 98 0.81 7.05 -8.05
C GLU A 98 1.21 8.51 -8.18
N SER A 99 2.36 8.90 -7.63
CA SER A 99 2.86 10.28 -7.72
C SER A 99 3.09 10.77 -9.15
N ARG A 100 3.30 9.86 -10.10
CA ARG A 100 3.61 10.17 -11.50
C ARG A 100 2.40 10.07 -12.41
N PHE A 101 1.48 9.14 -12.14
CA PHE A 101 0.42 8.76 -13.06
C PHE A 101 -0.99 8.98 -12.53
N VAL A 102 -1.18 9.15 -11.22
CA VAL A 102 -2.51 9.47 -10.69
C VAL A 102 -2.84 10.91 -11.03
N ASP A 103 -3.69 11.05 -12.03
CA ASP A 103 -4.30 12.27 -12.51
C ASP A 103 -5.81 12.02 -12.74
N PRO A 104 -6.61 13.04 -13.13
CA PRO A 104 -8.03 12.85 -13.38
C PRO A 104 -8.37 11.77 -14.43
N GLU A 105 -7.53 11.58 -15.46
CA GLU A 105 -7.77 10.57 -16.50
C GLU A 105 -7.54 9.15 -15.97
N PHE A 106 -6.48 8.98 -15.17
CA PHE A 106 -6.20 7.73 -14.45
C PHE A 106 -7.36 7.36 -13.53
N VAL A 107 -7.81 8.30 -12.70
CA VAL A 107 -8.86 8.05 -11.72
C VAL A 107 -10.19 7.71 -12.40
N PHE A 108 -10.58 8.48 -13.42
CA PHE A 108 -11.80 8.20 -14.18
C PHE A 108 -11.76 6.85 -14.89
N THR A 109 -10.65 6.54 -15.58
CA THR A 109 -10.52 5.29 -16.34
C THR A 109 -10.47 4.07 -15.43
N GLY A 110 -9.68 4.12 -14.35
CA GLY A 110 -9.61 3.04 -13.37
C GLY A 110 -10.94 2.81 -12.64
N THR A 111 -11.66 3.88 -12.32
CA THR A 111 -13.00 3.76 -11.74
C THR A 111 -13.97 3.09 -12.69
N GLN A 112 -14.00 3.46 -13.99
CA GLN A 112 -14.87 2.80 -14.96
C GLN A 112 -14.53 1.31 -15.13
N LEU A 113 -13.25 0.94 -15.10
CA LEU A 113 -12.82 -0.46 -15.15
C LEU A 113 -13.34 -1.24 -13.93
N SER A 114 -13.18 -0.69 -12.73
CA SER A 114 -13.68 -1.32 -11.50
C SER A 114 -15.20 -1.37 -11.45
N CYS A 115 -15.91 -0.32 -11.90
CA CYS A 115 -17.37 -0.33 -12.00
C CYS A 115 -17.86 -1.42 -12.96
N ALA A 116 -17.22 -1.59 -14.12
CA ALA A 116 -17.58 -2.64 -15.06
C ALA A 116 -17.42 -4.04 -14.44
N GLU A 117 -16.30 -4.29 -13.76
CA GLU A 117 -16.05 -5.54 -13.05
C GLU A 117 -17.06 -5.78 -11.92
N MET A 118 -17.28 -4.78 -11.06
CA MET A 118 -18.24 -4.84 -9.95
C MET A 118 -19.67 -5.10 -10.42
N ILE A 119 -20.13 -4.41 -11.48
CA ILE A 119 -21.44 -4.64 -12.08
C ILE A 119 -21.55 -6.07 -12.61
N ARG A 120 -20.51 -6.58 -13.30
CA ARG A 120 -20.50 -7.99 -13.75
C ARG A 120 -20.50 -8.98 -12.57
N GLY A 121 -19.93 -8.60 -11.43
CA GLY A 121 -19.88 -9.40 -10.21
C GLY A 121 -21.09 -9.29 -9.29
N GLY A 122 -22.13 -8.52 -9.65
CA GLY A 122 -23.34 -8.38 -8.82
C GLY A 122 -23.26 -7.30 -7.74
N THR A 123 -22.18 -6.53 -7.70
CA THR A 123 -22.00 -5.39 -6.79
C THR A 123 -22.78 -4.19 -7.33
N THR A 124 -23.55 -3.57 -6.45
CA THR A 124 -24.41 -2.40 -6.75
C THR A 124 -23.97 -1.14 -6.03
N THR A 125 -23.29 -1.32 -4.88
CA THR A 125 -22.81 -0.23 -4.04
C THR A 125 -21.35 -0.48 -3.66
N PHE A 126 -20.53 0.57 -3.68
CA PHE A 126 -19.18 0.51 -3.13
C PHE A 126 -18.85 1.71 -2.22
N VAL A 127 -17.83 1.56 -1.38
CA VAL A 127 -17.23 2.66 -0.60
C VAL A 127 -15.79 2.82 -1.07
N ASP A 128 -15.51 3.93 -1.72
CA ASP A 128 -14.16 4.27 -2.17
C ASP A 128 -13.45 5.18 -1.18
N MET A 129 -12.14 5.11 -1.26
CA MET A 129 -11.24 6.02 -0.58
C MET A 129 -10.04 6.24 -1.49
N TYR A 130 -10.02 7.31 -2.28
CA TYR A 130 -8.87 7.59 -3.14
C TYR A 130 -8.62 9.10 -3.31
N TYR A 131 -7.82 9.45 -4.32
CA TYR A 131 -7.54 10.81 -4.76
C TYR A 131 -8.46 11.20 -5.93
N PHE A 132 -8.64 12.50 -6.17
CA PHE A 132 -9.53 13.02 -7.22
C PHE A 132 -10.95 12.41 -7.15
N GLU A 133 -11.55 12.35 -5.97
CA GLU A 133 -12.83 11.67 -5.74
C GLU A 133 -14.02 12.30 -6.48
N GLU A 134 -13.87 13.51 -7.02
CA GLU A 134 -14.84 14.05 -7.97
C GLU A 134 -14.90 13.24 -9.28
N GLU A 135 -13.79 12.65 -9.72
CA GLU A 135 -13.73 11.80 -10.91
C GLU A 135 -14.23 10.38 -10.62
N VAL A 136 -14.01 9.87 -9.41
CA VAL A 136 -14.61 8.62 -8.94
C VAL A 136 -16.14 8.77 -8.90
N ALA A 137 -16.64 9.83 -8.25
CA ALA A 137 -18.06 10.16 -8.20
C ALA A 137 -18.68 10.30 -9.59
N ARG A 138 -18.00 10.99 -10.50
CA ARG A 138 -18.45 11.17 -11.89
C ARG A 138 -18.50 9.86 -12.66
N ALA A 139 -17.47 9.02 -12.54
CA ALA A 139 -17.45 7.70 -13.19
C ALA A 139 -18.52 6.76 -12.64
N ALA A 140 -18.70 6.73 -11.32
CA ALA A 140 -19.70 5.91 -10.65
C ALA A 140 -21.14 6.33 -11.05
N ASP A 141 -21.42 7.63 -11.10
CA ASP A 141 -22.72 8.15 -11.52
C ASP A 141 -23.02 7.82 -12.99
N LEU A 142 -22.05 8.00 -13.89
CA LEU A 142 -22.18 7.63 -15.30
C LEU A 142 -22.39 6.11 -15.49
N ALA A 143 -21.70 5.29 -14.69
CA ALA A 143 -21.91 3.85 -14.65
C ALA A 143 -23.29 3.46 -14.10
N GLY A 144 -23.96 4.36 -13.36
CA GLY A 144 -25.24 4.13 -12.70
C GLY A 144 -25.13 3.46 -11.33
N MET A 145 -23.93 3.35 -10.77
CA MET A 145 -23.70 2.70 -9.47
C MET A 145 -23.98 3.64 -8.30
N ARG A 146 -24.21 3.05 -7.12
CA ARG A 146 -24.24 3.77 -5.85
C ARG A 146 -22.84 3.77 -5.22
N ALA A 147 -22.41 4.90 -4.68
CA ALA A 147 -21.08 4.99 -4.07
C ALA A 147 -21.04 5.93 -2.86
N ILE A 148 -20.23 5.57 -1.88
CA ILE A 148 -19.69 6.51 -0.90
C ILE A 148 -18.26 6.83 -1.34
N CYS A 149 -17.99 8.08 -1.71
CA CYS A 149 -16.73 8.52 -2.29
C CYS A 149 -15.96 9.32 -1.24
N GLY A 150 -14.78 8.87 -0.84
CA GLY A 150 -14.05 9.39 0.32
C GLY A 150 -12.75 10.09 -0.07
N GLN A 151 -12.77 11.42 -0.17
CA GLN A 151 -11.57 12.21 -0.50
C GLN A 151 -10.46 11.95 0.52
N THR A 152 -9.39 11.31 0.06
CA THR A 152 -8.26 10.94 0.92
C THR A 152 -7.49 12.17 1.35
N VAL A 153 -7.19 12.24 2.65
CA VAL A 153 -6.34 13.29 3.26
C VAL A 153 -5.29 12.66 4.16
N MET A 154 -4.05 13.13 4.08
CA MET A 154 -2.94 12.72 4.94
C MET A 154 -1.92 13.84 5.15
N ARG A 155 -0.95 13.65 6.06
CA ARG A 155 0.07 14.67 6.38
C ARG A 155 1.08 14.91 5.27
N LEU A 156 1.30 13.93 4.40
CA LEU A 156 2.25 13.99 3.29
C LEU A 156 1.53 14.52 2.03
N PRO A 157 2.25 15.12 1.07
CA PRO A 157 1.66 15.51 -0.21
C PRO A 157 1.01 14.31 -0.91
N THR A 158 -0.14 14.53 -1.51
CA THR A 158 -0.91 13.56 -2.30
C THR A 158 -0.91 13.97 -3.78
N PRO A 159 -1.30 13.08 -4.72
CA PRO A 159 -1.38 13.42 -6.14
C PRO A 159 -2.23 14.67 -6.46
N ASP A 160 -3.21 14.98 -5.61
CA ASP A 160 -4.20 16.04 -5.82
C ASP A 160 -4.14 17.21 -4.80
N ALA A 161 -3.20 17.16 -3.85
CA ALA A 161 -2.98 18.23 -2.87
C ALA A 161 -1.52 18.29 -2.41
N ALA A 162 -0.93 19.50 -2.40
CA ALA A 162 0.46 19.68 -2.00
C ALA A 162 0.65 19.69 -0.48
N SER A 163 -0.43 19.90 0.28
CA SER A 163 -0.45 19.92 1.74
C SER A 163 -1.76 19.37 2.30
N PHE A 164 -1.79 19.03 3.58
CA PHE A 164 -3.02 18.53 4.21
C PHE A 164 -4.11 19.62 4.31
N ASP A 165 -3.74 20.91 4.40
CA ASP A 165 -4.70 22.03 4.40
C ASP A 165 -5.43 22.11 3.06
N GLU A 166 -4.70 21.99 1.94
CA GLU A 166 -5.30 21.90 0.60
C GLU A 166 -6.16 20.64 0.46
N GLY A 167 -5.73 19.51 1.01
CA GLY A 167 -6.51 18.26 1.00
C GLY A 167 -7.84 18.38 1.76
N LEU A 168 -7.84 19.02 2.94
CA LEU A 168 -9.05 19.29 3.71
C LEU A 168 -10.02 20.23 2.97
N GLU A 169 -9.49 21.28 2.36
CA GLU A 169 -10.28 22.24 1.57
C GLU A 169 -10.88 21.58 0.32
N ARG A 170 -10.10 20.74 -0.37
CA ARG A 170 -10.55 19.94 -1.51
C ARG A 170 -11.67 18.99 -1.11
N ALA A 171 -11.52 18.27 0.00
CA ALA A 171 -12.55 17.38 0.52
C ALA A 171 -13.83 18.16 0.87
N ARG A 172 -13.72 19.35 1.49
CA ARG A 172 -14.86 20.23 1.77
C ARG A 172 -15.58 20.63 0.48
N ALA A 173 -14.84 21.09 -0.54
CA ALA A 173 -15.40 21.50 -1.82
C ALA A 173 -16.09 20.33 -2.55
N PHE A 174 -15.47 19.15 -2.54
CA PHE A 174 -16.05 17.93 -3.09
C PHE A 174 -17.36 17.55 -2.40
N ILE A 175 -17.38 17.56 -1.06
CA ILE A 175 -18.60 17.32 -0.28
C ILE A 175 -19.67 18.33 -0.67
N GLU A 176 -19.37 19.62 -0.69
CA GLU A 176 -20.34 20.67 -1.05
C GLU A 176 -20.90 20.51 -2.47
N GLN A 177 -20.08 20.10 -3.43
CA GLN A 177 -20.48 19.92 -4.82
C GLN A 177 -21.45 18.75 -5.01
N TRP A 178 -21.22 17.63 -4.34
CA TRP A 178 -21.96 16.38 -4.55
C TRP A 178 -23.01 16.10 -3.47
N HIS A 179 -23.09 16.93 -2.42
CA HIS A 179 -24.04 16.71 -1.33
C HIS A 179 -25.49 16.72 -1.84
N GLY A 180 -26.26 15.70 -1.45
CA GLY A 180 -27.65 15.54 -1.87
C GLY A 180 -27.85 14.84 -3.22
N HIS A 181 -26.79 14.35 -3.87
CA HIS A 181 -26.91 13.50 -5.03
C HIS A 181 -27.65 12.19 -4.70
N GLU A 182 -28.41 11.63 -5.65
CA GLU A 182 -29.32 10.49 -5.41
C GLU A 182 -28.57 9.19 -5.07
N ARG A 183 -27.42 8.95 -5.71
CA ARG A 183 -26.62 7.72 -5.59
C ARG A 183 -25.23 7.91 -4.98
N ILE A 184 -24.73 9.14 -4.97
CA ILE A 184 -23.34 9.43 -4.60
C ILE A 184 -23.35 10.16 -3.26
N ILE A 185 -22.65 9.60 -2.28
CA ILE A 185 -22.48 10.20 -0.97
C ILE A 185 -21.03 10.66 -0.88
N PRO A 186 -20.75 11.96 -1.08
CA PRO A 186 -19.39 12.46 -0.94
C PRO A 186 -19.02 12.51 0.54
N THR A 187 -17.77 12.17 0.83
CA THR A 187 -17.22 12.24 2.18
C THR A 187 -15.72 12.53 2.16
N ILE A 188 -15.14 12.60 3.36
CA ILE A 188 -13.71 12.72 3.59
C ILE A 188 -13.18 11.46 4.24
N ALA A 189 -11.98 11.08 3.83
CA ALA A 189 -11.33 9.87 4.28
C ALA A 189 -9.91 10.16 4.80
N PRO A 190 -9.70 10.45 6.09
CA PRO A 190 -8.35 10.51 6.64
C PRO A 190 -7.70 9.13 6.54
N HIS A 191 -6.53 9.04 5.89
CA HIS A 191 -5.90 7.77 5.50
C HIS A 191 -5.83 6.73 6.63
N ALA A 192 -4.96 6.94 7.62
CA ALA A 192 -4.80 6.05 8.75
C ALA A 192 -4.15 6.81 9.93
N PRO A 193 -4.22 6.29 11.17
CA PRO A 193 -3.62 6.93 12.34
C PRO A 193 -2.13 7.27 12.20
N TYR A 194 -1.35 6.45 11.49
CA TYR A 194 0.09 6.64 11.31
C TYR A 194 0.45 7.66 10.21
N THR A 195 -0.49 8.04 9.34
CA THR A 195 -0.29 9.08 8.31
C THR A 195 -1.04 10.38 8.60
N CYS A 196 -1.90 10.41 9.61
CA CYS A 196 -2.73 11.56 9.95
C CYS A 196 -2.43 12.13 11.35
N THR A 197 -2.57 13.45 11.46
CA THR A 197 -2.44 14.19 12.72
C THR A 197 -3.77 14.28 13.46
N ASP A 198 -3.74 14.67 14.74
CA ASP A 198 -4.94 15.00 15.51
C ASP A 198 -5.82 16.04 14.79
N THR A 199 -5.21 17.05 14.17
CA THR A 199 -5.91 18.12 13.46
C THR A 199 -6.70 17.58 12.27
N ILE A 200 -6.06 16.75 11.43
CA ILE A 200 -6.70 16.14 10.25
C ILE A 200 -7.96 15.37 10.67
N TYR A 201 -7.86 14.51 11.69
CA TYR A 201 -9.02 13.75 12.17
C TYR A 201 -10.12 14.63 12.75
N ARG A 202 -9.78 15.63 13.58
CA ARG A 202 -10.78 16.52 14.19
C ARG A 202 -11.53 17.33 13.15
N GLU A 203 -10.84 17.84 12.13
CA GLU A 203 -11.45 18.62 11.05
C GLU A 203 -12.27 17.74 10.12
N ALA A 204 -11.77 16.56 9.75
CA ALA A 204 -12.54 15.59 8.97
C ALA A 204 -13.83 15.17 9.71
N ALA A 205 -13.74 14.86 11.00
CA ALA A 205 -14.91 14.52 11.81
C ALA A 205 -15.90 15.70 11.92
N ALA A 206 -15.41 16.94 12.02
CA ALA A 206 -16.25 18.12 12.03
C ALA A 206 -16.99 18.32 10.69
N LEU A 207 -16.32 18.12 9.55
CA LEU A 207 -16.94 18.13 8.22
C LEU A 207 -18.01 17.05 8.09
N CYS A 208 -17.69 15.80 8.46
CA CYS A 208 -18.64 14.69 8.42
C CYS A 208 -19.90 14.97 9.25
N ARG A 209 -19.74 15.50 10.47
CA ARG A 209 -20.89 15.88 11.32
C ARG A 209 -21.71 17.02 10.72
N ARG A 210 -21.05 18.02 10.12
CA ARG A 210 -21.73 19.16 9.49
C ARG A 210 -22.64 18.73 8.35
N TYR A 211 -22.18 17.78 7.52
CA TYR A 211 -22.91 17.32 6.33
C TYR A 211 -23.68 16.00 6.56
N GLY A 212 -23.55 15.35 7.72
CA GLY A 212 -24.24 14.09 8.03
C GLY A 212 -23.74 12.87 7.24
N VAL A 213 -22.52 12.95 6.71
CA VAL A 213 -21.85 11.91 5.90
C VAL A 213 -20.87 11.08 6.75
N PRO A 214 -20.53 9.84 6.37
CA PRO A 214 -19.66 8.98 7.17
C PRO A 214 -18.17 9.27 6.97
N LEU A 215 -17.38 9.34 8.03
CA LEU A 215 -15.92 9.35 7.92
C LEU A 215 -15.41 7.95 7.54
N VAL A 216 -14.49 7.85 6.56
CA VAL A 216 -13.89 6.57 6.13
C VAL A 216 -12.40 6.57 6.52
N THR A 217 -11.88 5.48 7.10
CA THR A 217 -10.46 5.41 7.51
C THR A 217 -9.99 3.97 7.71
N HIS A 218 -8.70 3.69 7.54
CA HIS A 218 -8.10 2.40 7.90
C HIS A 218 -7.74 2.38 9.38
N LEU A 219 -8.05 1.28 10.10
CA LEU A 219 -7.69 1.12 11.50
C LEU A 219 -7.20 -0.29 11.80
N SER A 220 -6.08 -0.38 12.52
CA SER A 220 -5.58 -1.64 13.10
C SER A 220 -5.47 -2.76 12.08
N GLU A 221 -4.93 -2.44 10.91
CA GLU A 221 -4.75 -3.37 9.79
C GLU A 221 -3.62 -4.35 10.09
N THR A 222 -2.50 -3.87 10.63
CA THR A 222 -1.31 -4.69 10.89
C THR A 222 -0.95 -4.69 12.38
N GLU A 223 -0.30 -5.77 12.85
CA GLU A 223 0.20 -5.84 14.22
C GLU A 223 1.21 -4.72 14.49
N ARG A 224 2.07 -4.45 13.51
CA ARG A 224 3.06 -3.37 13.53
C ARG A 224 2.41 -2.00 13.75
N GLU A 225 1.32 -1.69 13.06
CA GLU A 225 0.57 -0.43 13.28
C GLU A 225 0.13 -0.31 14.74
N VAL A 226 -0.40 -1.39 15.32
CA VAL A 226 -0.87 -1.42 16.71
C VAL A 226 0.28 -1.22 17.69
N GLU A 227 1.41 -1.89 17.46
CA GLU A 227 2.62 -1.75 18.27
C GLU A 227 3.21 -0.33 18.21
N GLU A 228 3.33 0.24 17.01
CA GLU A 228 3.83 1.60 16.81
C GLU A 228 2.91 2.62 17.48
N SER A 229 1.59 2.49 17.33
CA SER A 229 0.61 3.35 18.00
C SER A 229 0.70 3.23 19.53
N ARG A 230 0.88 2.03 20.09
CA ARG A 230 1.07 1.85 21.53
C ARG A 230 2.35 2.51 22.03
N ARG A 231 3.44 2.42 21.26
CA ARG A 231 4.73 3.04 21.62
C ARG A 231 4.66 4.57 21.55
N GLU A 232 4.02 5.12 20.54
CA GLU A 232 4.05 6.56 20.24
C GLU A 232 2.89 7.33 20.86
N ARG A 233 1.74 6.67 21.05
CA ARG A 233 0.48 7.31 21.46
C ARG A 233 -0.16 6.67 22.70
N GLU A 234 0.48 5.63 23.24
CA GLU A 234 0.08 4.87 24.44
C GLU A 234 -1.29 4.17 24.32
N VAL A 235 -1.85 4.08 23.11
CA VAL A 235 -3.16 3.49 22.83
C VAL A 235 -3.16 2.77 21.48
N THR A 236 -4.15 1.90 21.26
CA THR A 236 -4.41 1.27 19.95
C THR A 236 -4.86 2.32 18.92
N PRO A 237 -4.70 2.04 17.61
CA PRO A 237 -5.19 2.91 16.54
C PRO A 237 -6.69 3.23 16.65
N ILE A 238 -7.51 2.23 16.99
CA ILE A 238 -8.97 2.39 17.20
C ILE A 238 -9.27 3.32 18.39
N ARG A 239 -8.59 3.13 19.54
CA ARG A 239 -8.76 4.02 20.70
C ARG A 239 -8.26 5.43 20.40
N TYR A 240 -7.17 5.57 19.64
CA TYR A 240 -6.71 6.86 19.15
C TYR A 240 -7.78 7.54 18.28
N ALA A 241 -8.36 6.85 17.30
CA ALA A 241 -9.41 7.38 16.43
C ALA A 241 -10.62 7.88 17.24
N LYS A 242 -11.04 7.13 18.27
CA LYS A 242 -12.05 7.61 19.23
C LYS A 242 -11.62 8.89 19.95
N ARG A 243 -10.38 8.94 20.45
CA ARG A 243 -9.83 10.10 21.20
C ARG A 243 -9.82 11.39 20.37
N VAL A 244 -9.63 11.29 19.06
CA VAL A 244 -9.61 12.45 18.15
C VAL A 244 -10.97 12.76 17.52
N GLY A 245 -12.03 12.06 17.94
CA GLY A 245 -13.41 12.36 17.57
C GLY A 245 -13.89 11.71 16.27
N ALA A 246 -13.14 10.76 15.70
CA ALA A 246 -13.55 10.06 14.47
C ALA A 246 -14.90 9.33 14.64
N PHE A 247 -15.23 8.92 15.87
CA PHE A 247 -16.47 8.19 16.21
C PHE A 247 -17.58 9.11 16.76
N ASP A 248 -17.42 10.43 16.70
CA ASP A 248 -18.45 11.40 17.14
C ASP A 248 -19.64 11.48 16.16
N GLY A 249 -19.52 10.83 15.00
CA GLY A 249 -20.55 10.72 13.98
C GLY A 249 -20.52 9.35 13.32
N LYS A 250 -21.09 9.23 12.12
CA LYS A 250 -20.98 8.00 11.32
C LYS A 250 -19.51 7.79 10.92
N CYS A 251 -19.00 6.58 11.15
CA CYS A 251 -17.65 6.18 10.77
C CYS A 251 -17.67 4.80 10.14
N ILE A 252 -16.81 4.59 9.14
CA ILE A 252 -16.53 3.32 8.47
C ILE A 252 -15.03 3.07 8.62
N ALA A 253 -14.68 1.97 9.28
CA ALA A 253 -13.33 1.57 9.61
C ALA A 253 -12.96 0.30 8.82
N ALA A 254 -12.02 0.44 7.90
CA ALA A 254 -11.49 -0.67 7.12
C ALA A 254 -10.55 -1.56 7.96
N HIS A 255 -10.48 -2.83 7.56
CA HIS A 255 -9.66 -3.91 8.10
C HIS A 255 -9.99 -4.32 9.53
N CYS A 256 -9.58 -3.54 10.53
CA CYS A 256 -9.72 -3.86 11.96
C CYS A 256 -9.19 -5.25 12.35
N VAL A 257 -8.15 -5.74 11.66
CA VAL A 257 -7.62 -7.10 11.81
C VAL A 257 -7.15 -7.36 13.24
N HIS A 258 -6.45 -6.38 13.84
CA HIS A 258 -5.84 -6.50 15.17
C HIS A 258 -6.64 -5.78 16.27
N ALA A 259 -7.97 -5.73 16.13
CA ALA A 259 -8.85 -5.15 17.14
C ALA A 259 -8.85 -5.99 18.43
N THR A 260 -8.58 -5.34 19.57
CA THR A 260 -8.69 -5.97 20.89
C THR A 260 -10.14 -6.01 21.40
N GLU A 261 -10.40 -6.73 22.48
CA GLU A 261 -11.74 -6.74 23.13
C GLU A 261 -12.19 -5.34 23.58
N ASP A 262 -11.26 -4.51 24.07
CA ASP A 262 -11.54 -3.13 24.39
C ASP A 262 -11.90 -2.33 23.12
N ASP A 263 -11.17 -2.52 22.03
CA ASP A 263 -11.46 -1.86 20.75
C ASP A 263 -12.84 -2.25 20.22
N ILE A 264 -13.21 -3.53 20.31
CA ILE A 264 -14.55 -4.02 19.94
C ILE A 264 -15.65 -3.30 20.72
N ARG A 265 -15.44 -3.03 22.02
CA ARG A 265 -16.40 -2.24 22.81
C ARG A 265 -16.48 -0.81 22.32
N LEU A 266 -15.35 -0.18 22.01
CA LEU A 266 -15.31 1.20 21.51
C LEU A 266 -16.00 1.33 20.14
N LEU A 267 -15.77 0.37 19.24
CA LEU A 267 -16.41 0.31 17.92
C LEU A 267 -17.94 0.16 18.07
N LYS A 268 -18.39 -0.67 19.00
CA LYS A 268 -19.82 -0.85 19.30
C LYS A 268 -20.46 0.43 19.82
N GLU A 269 -19.84 1.05 20.81
CA GLU A 269 -20.33 2.30 21.43
C GLU A 269 -20.40 3.45 20.42
N GLY A 270 -19.44 3.54 19.50
CA GLY A 270 -19.41 4.55 18.44
C GLY A 270 -20.29 4.21 17.23
N HIS A 271 -20.98 3.06 17.24
CA HIS A 271 -21.74 2.56 16.09
C HIS A 271 -20.91 2.53 14.78
N VAL A 272 -19.62 2.24 14.89
CA VAL A 272 -18.68 2.24 13.78
C VAL A 272 -18.97 1.05 12.85
N GLY A 273 -19.00 1.31 11.54
CA GLY A 273 -18.99 0.26 10.53
C GLY A 273 -17.61 -0.38 10.45
N VAL A 274 -17.52 -1.69 10.60
CA VAL A 274 -16.25 -2.43 10.56
C VAL A 274 -16.21 -3.25 9.28
N VAL A 275 -15.17 -3.07 8.47
CA VAL A 275 -15.09 -3.65 7.13
C VAL A 275 -13.77 -4.41 6.94
N PRO A 276 -13.70 -5.69 7.34
CA PRO A 276 -12.57 -6.54 7.00
C PRO A 276 -12.47 -6.79 5.49
N CYS A 277 -11.25 -7.01 5.01
CA CYS A 277 -10.96 -7.26 3.59
C CYS A 277 -10.16 -8.56 3.46
N PRO A 278 -10.82 -9.74 3.55
CA PRO A 278 -10.15 -11.03 3.64
C PRO A 278 -9.01 -11.27 2.64
N SER A 279 -9.23 -11.08 1.34
CA SER A 279 -8.19 -11.35 0.34
C SER A 279 -6.98 -10.43 0.52
N SER A 280 -7.20 -9.13 0.71
CA SER A 280 -6.12 -8.16 0.96
C SER A 280 -5.36 -8.45 2.24
N ASN A 281 -6.08 -8.72 3.34
CA ASN A 281 -5.45 -9.02 4.62
C ASN A 281 -4.59 -10.30 4.57
N LEU A 282 -4.96 -11.29 3.74
CA LEU A 282 -4.15 -12.47 3.48
C LEU A 282 -2.97 -12.17 2.56
N LYS A 283 -3.19 -11.47 1.43
CA LYS A 283 -2.16 -11.17 0.44
C LYS A 283 -1.02 -10.34 1.03
N LEU A 284 -1.35 -9.35 1.85
CA LEU A 284 -0.38 -8.47 2.52
C LEU A 284 0.19 -9.07 3.82
N ALA A 285 -0.25 -10.28 4.20
CA ALA A 285 0.05 -10.91 5.48
C ALA A 285 -0.29 -10.03 6.70
N SER A 286 -1.30 -9.14 6.55
CA SER A 286 -1.81 -8.29 7.62
C SER A 286 -2.45 -9.12 8.73
N GLY A 287 -3.08 -10.26 8.39
CA GLY A 287 -3.64 -11.22 9.35
C GLY A 287 -5.07 -11.64 9.02
N ILE A 288 -5.79 -12.19 10.00
CA ILE A 288 -7.18 -12.61 9.83
C ILE A 288 -8.03 -11.87 10.86
N ALA A 289 -8.94 -11.03 10.38
CA ALA A 289 -9.83 -10.26 11.26
C ALA A 289 -10.76 -11.19 12.07
N PRO A 290 -11.08 -10.86 13.34
CA PRO A 290 -11.90 -11.70 14.21
C PRO A 290 -13.40 -11.57 13.88
N LEU A 291 -13.80 -11.89 12.65
CA LEU A 291 -15.15 -11.75 12.11
C LEU A 291 -16.23 -12.37 13.01
N ARG A 292 -16.00 -13.59 13.49
CA ARG A 292 -16.93 -14.26 14.43
C ARG A 292 -17.19 -13.40 15.66
N ARG A 293 -16.13 -12.85 16.25
CA ARG A 293 -16.22 -12.03 17.45
C ARG A 293 -16.95 -10.71 17.16
N PHE A 294 -16.73 -10.10 16.00
CA PHE A 294 -17.44 -8.89 15.59
C PHE A 294 -18.96 -9.13 15.46
N ILE A 295 -19.35 -10.26 14.88
CA ILE A 295 -20.76 -10.67 14.74
C ILE A 295 -21.37 -10.94 16.13
N GLU A 296 -20.71 -11.72 16.98
CA GLU A 296 -21.17 -12.02 18.35
C GLU A 296 -21.26 -10.76 19.22
N ALA A 297 -20.40 -9.77 19.00
CA ALA A 297 -20.46 -8.48 19.66
C ALA A 297 -21.59 -7.57 19.12
N SER A 298 -22.28 -7.98 18.06
CA SER A 298 -23.30 -7.19 17.36
C SER A 298 -22.75 -5.86 16.81
N LEU A 299 -21.52 -5.89 16.28
CA LEU A 299 -20.98 -4.76 15.52
C LEU A 299 -21.70 -4.61 14.18
N ARG A 300 -21.59 -3.43 13.57
CA ARG A 300 -22.03 -3.18 12.20
C ARG A 300 -20.93 -3.64 11.26
N VAL A 301 -20.97 -4.91 10.83
CA VAL A 301 -19.88 -5.50 10.05
C VAL A 301 -20.27 -5.66 8.59
N GLY A 302 -19.38 -5.23 7.68
CA GLY A 302 -19.48 -5.45 6.25
C GLY A 302 -18.25 -6.21 5.71
N LEU A 303 -18.12 -6.31 4.40
CA LEU A 303 -16.93 -6.81 3.71
C LEU A 303 -16.50 -5.82 2.64
N GLY A 304 -15.19 -5.74 2.40
CA GLY A 304 -14.64 -4.97 1.30
C GLY A 304 -13.56 -5.76 0.57
N THR A 305 -13.27 -5.36 -0.66
CA THR A 305 -12.21 -5.98 -1.47
C THR A 305 -10.86 -5.32 -1.30
N ASP A 306 -10.82 -4.09 -0.75
CA ASP A 306 -9.66 -3.21 -0.86
C ASP A 306 -9.35 -2.87 -2.36
N GLY A 307 -8.17 -2.36 -2.67
CA GLY A 307 -7.72 -2.04 -4.03
C GLY A 307 -7.28 -3.29 -4.83
N PRO A 308 -7.49 -3.33 -6.17
CA PRO A 308 -7.03 -4.43 -7.04
C PRO A 308 -5.52 -4.63 -7.15
N ALA A 309 -4.70 -3.85 -6.44
CA ALA A 309 -3.25 -4.05 -6.37
C ALA A 309 -2.84 -4.87 -5.13
N SER A 310 -3.76 -5.05 -4.18
CA SER A 310 -3.62 -5.86 -2.96
C SER A 310 -4.66 -6.98 -2.87
N ASN A 311 -5.39 -7.32 -3.94
CA ASN A 311 -6.43 -8.37 -3.93
C ASN A 311 -6.15 -9.56 -4.88
N ASP A 312 -6.33 -9.51 -6.20
CA ASP A 312 -6.24 -8.40 -7.17
C ASP A 312 -7.48 -8.21 -8.07
N ASP A 313 -8.66 -8.61 -7.61
CA ASP A 313 -9.95 -8.38 -8.29
C ASP A 313 -10.90 -7.50 -7.44
N GLN A 314 -12.17 -7.41 -7.86
CA GLN A 314 -13.26 -6.78 -7.11
C GLN A 314 -14.43 -7.75 -6.88
N ASP A 315 -14.14 -9.05 -6.74
CA ASP A 315 -15.14 -10.12 -6.65
C ASP A 315 -15.64 -10.32 -5.20
N MET A 316 -16.83 -9.78 -4.93
CA MET A 316 -17.48 -9.94 -3.62
C MET A 316 -17.86 -11.39 -3.29
N PHE A 317 -18.05 -12.29 -4.27
CA PHE A 317 -18.29 -13.71 -3.98
C PHE A 317 -17.05 -14.37 -3.36
N THR A 318 -15.85 -13.98 -3.79
CA THR A 318 -14.59 -14.42 -3.17
C THR A 318 -14.50 -13.93 -1.72
N GLU A 319 -14.80 -12.65 -1.47
CA GLU A 319 -14.79 -12.11 -0.10
C GLU A 319 -15.82 -12.78 0.81
N ILE A 320 -17.04 -13.04 0.31
CA ILE A 320 -18.08 -13.79 1.03
C ILE A 320 -17.60 -15.20 1.37
N HIS A 321 -16.97 -15.88 0.40
CA HIS A 321 -16.45 -17.23 0.57
C HIS A 321 -15.38 -17.29 1.65
N LEU A 322 -14.40 -16.38 1.60
CA LEU A 322 -13.32 -16.29 2.58
C LEU A 322 -13.84 -15.88 3.96
N ALA A 323 -14.79 -14.94 4.05
CA ALA A 323 -15.42 -14.54 5.30
C ALA A 323 -16.15 -15.72 5.99
N ALA A 324 -16.68 -16.67 5.22
CA ALA A 324 -17.25 -17.89 5.77
C ALA A 324 -16.18 -18.90 6.19
N LEU A 325 -15.12 -19.12 5.40
CA LEU A 325 -14.17 -20.22 5.64
C LEU A 325 -13.05 -19.88 6.64
N LEU A 326 -12.50 -18.66 6.61
CA LEU A 326 -11.36 -18.29 7.46
C LEU A 326 -11.67 -18.44 8.96
N PRO A 327 -12.81 -17.97 9.48
CA PRO A 327 -13.12 -18.14 10.90
C PRO A 327 -13.24 -19.62 11.31
N LYS A 328 -13.71 -20.50 10.42
CA LYS A 328 -13.78 -21.95 10.66
C LYS A 328 -12.39 -22.55 10.77
N GLY A 329 -11.49 -22.21 9.84
CA GLY A 329 -10.11 -22.69 9.83
C GLY A 329 -9.31 -22.23 11.05
N VAL A 330 -9.45 -20.95 11.43
CA VAL A 330 -8.74 -20.37 12.59
C VAL A 330 -9.25 -20.92 13.92
N SER A 331 -10.57 -21.06 14.08
CA SER A 331 -11.16 -21.49 15.36
C SER A 331 -11.25 -23.01 15.53
N GLY A 332 -11.13 -23.79 14.46
CA GLY A 332 -11.42 -25.23 14.46
C GLY A 332 -12.92 -25.55 14.63
N ASP A 333 -13.79 -24.53 14.58
CA ASP A 333 -15.24 -24.68 14.73
C ASP A 333 -15.94 -24.56 13.36
N PRO A 334 -16.50 -25.64 12.80
CA PRO A 334 -17.15 -25.60 11.49
C PRO A 334 -18.45 -24.79 11.49
N THR A 335 -18.96 -24.39 12.66
CA THR A 335 -20.16 -23.56 12.79
C THR A 335 -19.86 -22.06 12.83
N ALA A 336 -18.58 -21.67 12.87
CA ALA A 336 -18.17 -20.27 12.84
C ALA A 336 -18.58 -19.60 11.52
N VAL A 337 -19.28 -18.47 11.63
CA VAL A 337 -19.82 -17.68 10.49
C VAL A 337 -20.54 -18.55 9.46
N PRO A 338 -21.81 -18.95 9.74
CA PRO A 338 -22.64 -19.67 8.80
C PRO A 338 -22.84 -18.92 7.47
N ALA A 339 -23.26 -19.64 6.43
CA ALA A 339 -23.44 -19.08 5.09
C ALA A 339 -24.38 -17.86 5.05
N HIS A 340 -25.49 -17.91 5.80
CA HIS A 340 -26.40 -16.77 5.95
C HIS A 340 -25.67 -15.51 6.44
N ASP A 341 -24.85 -15.64 7.49
CA ASP A 341 -24.15 -14.50 8.09
C ASP A 341 -23.09 -13.96 7.13
N ALA A 342 -22.34 -14.83 6.45
CA ALA A 342 -21.37 -14.42 5.43
C ALA A 342 -22.03 -13.63 4.29
N LEU A 343 -23.18 -14.08 3.77
CA LEU A 343 -23.92 -13.33 2.74
C LEU A 343 -24.49 -12.02 3.30
N ALA A 344 -24.92 -11.99 4.55
CA ALA A 344 -25.38 -10.77 5.22
C ALA A 344 -24.27 -9.71 5.29
N LEU A 345 -23.01 -10.09 5.50
CA LEU A 345 -21.89 -9.14 5.50
C LEU A 345 -21.73 -8.39 4.18
N ALA A 346 -22.10 -9.00 3.04
CA ALA A 346 -22.07 -8.35 1.72
C ALA A 346 -23.42 -7.75 1.29
N THR A 347 -24.46 -7.82 2.13
CA THR A 347 -25.82 -7.32 1.82
C THR A 347 -26.38 -6.53 3.00
N SER A 348 -27.26 -7.11 3.83
CA SER A 348 -28.00 -6.37 4.86
C SER A 348 -27.11 -5.87 6.00
N SER A 349 -26.09 -6.63 6.39
CA SER A 349 -25.08 -6.20 7.35
C SER A 349 -24.08 -5.23 6.75
N GLY A 350 -23.69 -5.43 5.48
CA GLY A 350 -22.89 -4.46 4.72
C GLY A 350 -23.55 -3.09 4.66
N ALA A 351 -24.85 -3.05 4.36
CA ALA A 351 -25.64 -1.82 4.35
C ALA A 351 -25.65 -1.14 5.73
N ARG A 352 -25.73 -1.90 6.83
CA ARG A 352 -25.62 -1.35 8.19
C ARG A 352 -24.22 -0.79 8.48
N ALA A 353 -23.17 -1.48 8.02
CA ALA A 353 -21.78 -1.02 8.18
C ALA A 353 -21.55 0.32 7.48
N ILE A 354 -22.14 0.52 6.30
CA ILE A 354 -22.03 1.77 5.55
C ILE A 354 -23.14 2.79 5.86
N HIS A 355 -23.99 2.50 6.86
CA HIS A 355 -25.09 3.36 7.35
C HIS A 355 -26.22 3.64 6.33
N LEU A 356 -26.43 2.72 5.37
CA LEU A 356 -27.45 2.77 4.31
C LEU A 356 -28.51 1.66 4.43
N ASP A 357 -28.61 0.99 5.57
CA ASP A 357 -29.57 -0.10 5.81
C ASP A 357 -31.04 0.32 5.76
N HIS A 358 -31.33 1.61 5.82
CA HIS A 358 -32.66 2.15 5.59
C HIS A 358 -33.03 2.24 4.09
N LEU A 359 -32.05 2.16 3.19
CA LEU A 359 -32.25 2.29 1.73
C LEU A 359 -32.02 0.97 0.98
N ILE A 360 -31.02 0.19 1.36
CA ILE A 360 -30.54 -0.96 0.58
C ILE A 360 -30.21 -2.18 1.47
N GLY A 361 -29.63 -3.22 0.87
CA GLY A 361 -29.09 -4.40 1.55
C GLY A 361 -30.10 -5.51 1.85
N SER A 362 -31.39 -5.26 1.65
CA SER A 362 -32.46 -6.28 1.72
C SER A 362 -33.57 -5.96 0.73
N LEU A 363 -34.28 -7.00 0.29
CA LEU A 363 -35.44 -6.89 -0.60
C LEU A 363 -36.69 -6.70 0.25
N GLU A 364 -37.01 -5.44 0.55
CA GLU A 364 -38.16 -5.05 1.36
C GLU A 364 -38.93 -3.89 0.69
N PRO A 365 -40.26 -3.85 0.77
CA PRO A 365 -41.03 -2.72 0.28
C PRO A 365 -40.55 -1.39 0.87
N GLY A 366 -40.37 -0.38 0.01
CA GLY A 366 -39.86 0.95 0.35
C GLY A 366 -38.34 1.10 0.24
N LYS A 367 -37.58 0.00 0.08
CA LYS A 367 -36.14 0.06 -0.21
C LYS A 367 -35.87 0.28 -1.70
N ARG A 368 -34.67 0.76 -2.02
CA ARG A 368 -34.21 0.92 -3.41
C ARG A 368 -34.06 -0.44 -4.08
N ALA A 369 -34.41 -0.49 -5.37
CA ALA A 369 -34.30 -1.68 -6.19
C ALA A 369 -32.85 -1.88 -6.67
N ASP A 370 -31.96 -2.12 -5.71
CA ASP A 370 -30.57 -2.53 -5.91
C ASP A 370 -30.53 -4.07 -5.81
N ILE A 371 -30.52 -4.75 -6.95
CA ILE A 371 -30.82 -6.19 -7.07
C ILE A 371 -29.77 -6.86 -7.94
N ALA A 372 -29.34 -8.06 -7.55
CA ALA A 372 -28.58 -8.97 -8.41
C ALA A 372 -29.36 -10.27 -8.65
N VAL A 373 -29.31 -10.75 -9.90
CA VAL A 373 -29.90 -12.03 -10.30
C VAL A 373 -28.78 -13.01 -10.61
N VAL A 374 -28.68 -14.08 -9.83
CA VAL A 374 -27.58 -15.06 -9.89
C VAL A 374 -28.08 -16.38 -10.48
N ALA A 375 -27.52 -16.82 -11.59
CA ALA A 375 -27.87 -18.09 -12.20
C ALA A 375 -27.46 -19.26 -11.29
N LEU A 376 -28.40 -20.13 -10.94
CA LEU A 376 -28.13 -21.29 -10.11
C LEU A 376 -27.89 -22.52 -11.00
N GLY A 377 -27.21 -23.54 -10.47
CA GLY A 377 -27.12 -24.86 -11.12
C GLY A 377 -26.35 -24.89 -12.45
N ARG A 378 -25.34 -24.03 -12.60
CA ARG A 378 -24.28 -24.27 -13.59
C ARG A 378 -23.47 -25.51 -13.20
N LEU A 379 -22.59 -25.99 -14.08
CA LEU A 379 -21.85 -27.24 -13.85
C LEU A 379 -21.10 -27.27 -12.50
N HIS A 380 -20.50 -26.14 -12.08
CA HIS A 380 -19.79 -26.04 -10.80
C HIS A 380 -20.68 -25.83 -9.59
N SER A 381 -21.96 -25.50 -9.78
CA SER A 381 -22.90 -25.21 -8.70
C SER A 381 -24.08 -26.19 -8.61
N ALA A 382 -24.22 -27.15 -9.53
CA ALA A 382 -25.22 -28.23 -9.46
C ALA A 382 -24.78 -29.39 -8.53
N PRO A 383 -25.72 -30.15 -7.92
CA PRO A 383 -27.18 -30.03 -7.96
C PRO A 383 -27.73 -28.97 -6.98
N ARG A 384 -29.06 -28.80 -6.93
CA ARG A 384 -29.75 -27.91 -5.99
C ARG A 384 -30.50 -28.73 -4.94
N TYR A 385 -30.30 -28.38 -3.67
CA TYR A 385 -31.00 -28.98 -2.55
C TYR A 385 -32.03 -27.99 -1.99
N HIS A 386 -33.18 -28.50 -1.55
CA HIS A 386 -34.25 -27.72 -0.93
C HIS A 386 -34.66 -28.25 0.45
N TYR A 387 -33.99 -29.31 0.94
CA TYR A 387 -34.34 -29.96 2.20
C TYR A 387 -33.99 -29.08 3.41
N ALA A 388 -32.74 -28.60 3.45
CA ALA A 388 -32.28 -27.74 4.54
C ALA A 388 -32.67 -26.27 4.25
N PRO A 389 -33.17 -25.51 5.26
CA PRO A 389 -33.55 -24.11 5.07
C PRO A 389 -32.41 -23.21 4.58
N ASP A 390 -31.17 -23.59 4.88
CA ASP A 390 -29.94 -22.87 4.54
C ASP A 390 -29.25 -23.35 3.25
N ALA A 391 -29.86 -24.30 2.52
CA ALA A 391 -29.27 -24.88 1.33
C ALA A 391 -28.99 -23.82 0.24
N LEU A 392 -29.87 -22.83 0.09
CA LEU A 392 -29.68 -21.75 -0.87
C LEU A 392 -28.55 -20.80 -0.47
N TYR A 393 -28.44 -20.45 0.82
CA TYR A 393 -27.29 -19.69 1.34
C TYR A 393 -25.98 -20.44 1.11
N SER A 394 -25.96 -21.74 1.39
CA SER A 394 -24.79 -22.59 1.18
C SER A 394 -24.36 -22.59 -0.29
N HIS A 395 -25.31 -22.66 -1.21
CA HIS A 395 -25.03 -22.59 -2.65
C HIS A 395 -24.43 -21.23 -3.04
N LEU A 396 -25.02 -20.13 -2.57
CA LEU A 396 -24.55 -18.77 -2.88
C LEU A 396 -23.17 -18.46 -2.29
N VAL A 397 -22.85 -18.98 -1.12
CA VAL A 397 -21.60 -18.64 -0.39
C VAL A 397 -20.45 -19.59 -0.73
N TYR A 398 -20.73 -20.88 -0.91
CA TYR A 398 -19.66 -21.87 -1.12
C TYR A 398 -19.48 -22.30 -2.58
N GLY A 399 -20.45 -22.01 -3.45
CA GLY A 399 -20.45 -22.50 -4.84
C GLY A 399 -20.60 -21.42 -5.92
N ALA A 400 -21.38 -20.37 -5.68
CA ALA A 400 -21.60 -19.32 -6.67
C ALA A 400 -20.34 -18.49 -6.93
N ARG A 401 -20.26 -17.92 -8.14
CA ARG A 401 -19.15 -17.09 -8.61
C ARG A 401 -19.68 -15.81 -9.23
N SER A 402 -18.86 -14.76 -9.31
CA SER A 402 -19.18 -13.54 -10.06
C SER A 402 -19.71 -13.81 -11.47
N ALA A 403 -19.10 -14.77 -12.19
CA ALA A 403 -19.53 -15.17 -13.53
C ALA A 403 -20.94 -15.79 -13.62
N ASP A 404 -21.57 -16.13 -12.49
CA ASP A 404 -22.95 -16.61 -12.43
C ASP A 404 -23.98 -15.48 -12.40
N VAL A 405 -23.57 -14.25 -12.14
CA VAL A 405 -24.45 -13.08 -12.16
C VAL A 405 -24.97 -12.85 -13.57
N ARG A 406 -26.30 -12.83 -13.70
CA ARG A 406 -27.02 -12.69 -14.97
C ARG A 406 -27.45 -11.26 -15.22
N ASP A 407 -28.08 -10.65 -14.22
CA ASP A 407 -28.63 -9.29 -14.30
C ASP A 407 -28.31 -8.51 -13.03
N VAL A 408 -28.12 -7.20 -13.17
CA VAL A 408 -27.88 -6.27 -12.05
C VAL A 408 -28.68 -5.01 -12.27
N LEU A 409 -29.37 -4.58 -11.22
CA LEU A 409 -30.15 -3.36 -11.16
C LEU A 409 -29.65 -2.46 -10.04
N VAL A 410 -29.60 -1.15 -10.30
CA VAL A 410 -29.39 -0.11 -9.29
C VAL A 410 -30.47 0.94 -9.47
N ASP A 411 -31.15 1.32 -8.38
CA ASP A 411 -32.33 2.20 -8.42
C ASP A 411 -33.36 1.74 -9.48
N GLY A 412 -33.56 0.41 -9.61
CA GLY A 412 -34.52 -0.18 -10.54
C GLY A 412 -34.11 -0.16 -12.01
N ARG A 413 -32.90 0.30 -12.34
CA ARG A 413 -32.39 0.37 -13.72
C ARG A 413 -31.36 -0.73 -13.97
N PHE A 414 -31.50 -1.46 -15.07
CA PHE A 414 -30.50 -2.46 -15.47
C PHE A 414 -29.15 -1.81 -15.81
N LEU A 415 -28.09 -2.26 -15.14
CA LEU A 415 -26.70 -1.98 -15.48
C LEU A 415 -26.05 -3.19 -16.18
N LEU A 416 -26.47 -4.39 -15.80
CA LEU A 416 -26.14 -5.65 -16.46
C LEU A 416 -27.44 -6.37 -16.85
N ARG A 417 -27.50 -6.87 -18.08
CA ARG A 417 -28.64 -7.69 -18.54
C ARG A 417 -28.15 -8.88 -19.34
N ASN A 418 -28.53 -10.09 -18.95
CA ASN A 418 -28.04 -11.34 -19.55
C ASN A 418 -26.50 -11.35 -19.73
N GLN A 419 -25.76 -10.93 -18.70
CA GLN A 419 -24.29 -10.79 -18.68
C GLN A 419 -23.72 -9.73 -19.65
N GLN A 420 -24.54 -8.84 -20.21
CA GLN A 420 -24.10 -7.72 -21.04
C GLN A 420 -24.17 -6.41 -20.25
N LEU A 421 -23.07 -5.66 -20.22
CA LEU A 421 -23.02 -4.31 -19.63
C LEU A 421 -23.83 -3.34 -20.49
N LEU A 422 -24.59 -2.46 -19.84
CA LEU A 422 -25.48 -1.52 -20.52
C LEU A 422 -25.05 -0.05 -20.41
N THR A 423 -24.21 0.28 -19.43
CA THR A 423 -23.80 1.66 -19.12
C THR A 423 -22.33 1.94 -19.36
N ILE A 424 -21.51 0.90 -19.60
CA ILE A 424 -20.08 1.01 -19.83
C ILE A 424 -19.72 0.25 -21.12
N ASP A 425 -18.93 0.89 -21.97
CA ASP A 425 -18.30 0.27 -23.13
C ASP A 425 -17.04 -0.48 -22.67
N GLU A 426 -17.14 -1.81 -22.59
CA GLU A 426 -16.08 -2.70 -22.10
C GLU A 426 -14.81 -2.60 -22.95
N ASP A 427 -14.95 -2.55 -24.28
CA ASP A 427 -13.81 -2.50 -25.21
C ASP A 427 -13.07 -1.15 -25.12
N ASP A 428 -13.81 -0.04 -24.97
CA ASP A 428 -13.20 1.28 -24.79
C ASP A 428 -12.43 1.38 -23.46
N VAL A 429 -13.03 0.92 -22.37
CA VAL A 429 -12.40 0.98 -21.04
C VAL A 429 -11.14 0.12 -20.99
N LEU A 430 -11.18 -1.11 -21.53
CA LEU A 430 -9.99 -1.98 -21.61
C LEU A 430 -8.87 -1.34 -22.44
N ARG A 431 -9.21 -0.72 -23.57
CA ARG A 431 -8.24 -0.05 -24.44
C ARG A 431 -7.59 1.15 -23.74
N ARG A 432 -8.36 1.99 -23.04
CA ARG A 432 -7.82 3.11 -22.27
C ARG A 432 -6.96 2.64 -21.09
N ALA A 433 -7.43 1.64 -20.35
CA ALA A 433 -6.68 1.05 -19.24
C ALA A 433 -5.32 0.51 -19.71
N GLN A 434 -5.29 -0.24 -20.81
CA GLN A 434 -4.05 -0.77 -21.37
C GLN A 434 -3.10 0.34 -21.84
N ALA A 435 -3.62 1.44 -22.39
CA ALA A 435 -2.80 2.57 -22.79
C ALA A 435 -2.09 3.24 -21.59
N ILE A 436 -2.75 3.31 -20.44
CA ILE A 436 -2.15 3.79 -19.19
C ILE A 436 -1.13 2.79 -18.66
N ALA A 437 -1.47 1.50 -18.61
CA ALA A 437 -0.56 0.43 -18.17
C ALA A 437 0.75 0.43 -18.98
N ASN A 438 0.68 0.56 -20.31
CA ASN A 438 1.86 0.65 -21.16
C ASN A 438 2.78 1.83 -20.80
N ARG A 439 2.22 2.97 -20.36
CA ARG A 439 3.02 4.13 -19.93
C ARG A 439 3.70 3.85 -18.57
N ILE A 440 3.02 3.14 -17.67
CA ILE A 440 3.57 2.73 -16.38
C ILE A 440 4.72 1.74 -16.59
N ASP A 441 4.55 0.74 -17.48
CA ASP A 441 5.60 -0.22 -17.82
C ASP A 441 6.88 0.46 -18.31
N VAL A 442 6.75 1.41 -19.23
CA VAL A 442 7.90 2.19 -19.74
C VAL A 442 8.60 2.96 -18.61
N PHE A 443 7.83 3.53 -17.67
CA PHE A 443 8.40 4.24 -16.53
C PHE A 443 9.12 3.32 -15.55
N LEU A 444 8.53 2.17 -15.20
CA LEU A 444 9.14 1.22 -14.28
C LEU A 444 10.40 0.58 -14.88
N ALA A 445 10.36 0.19 -16.15
CA ALA A 445 11.53 -0.36 -16.85
C ALA A 445 12.72 0.64 -16.81
N ALA A 446 12.48 1.91 -17.14
CA ALA A 446 13.51 2.94 -17.07
C ALA A 446 14.07 3.16 -15.65
N ARG A 447 13.23 3.00 -14.62
CA ARG A 447 13.60 3.18 -13.21
C ARG A 447 14.34 1.98 -12.63
N GLU A 448 14.00 0.75 -13.04
CA GLU A 448 14.68 -0.44 -12.55
C GLU A 448 16.14 -0.51 -12.99
N ASP A 449 16.42 -0.01 -14.19
CA ASP A 449 17.78 0.05 -14.74
C ASP A 449 18.65 1.16 -14.12
N ASN A 450 18.05 2.18 -13.49
CA ASN A 450 18.78 3.34 -12.97
C ASN A 450 18.83 3.39 -11.43
N LEU A 451 19.95 2.91 -10.85
CA LEU A 451 20.18 2.95 -9.40
C LEU A 451 20.20 4.36 -8.80
N LEU A 452 20.52 5.39 -9.61
CA LEU A 452 20.45 6.78 -9.15
C LEU A 452 19.00 7.21 -8.92
N ASP A 453 18.09 6.85 -9.83
CA ASP A 453 16.67 7.17 -9.70
C ASP A 453 16.04 6.44 -8.52
N LYS A 454 16.43 5.18 -8.28
CA LYS A 454 16.03 4.44 -7.07
C LYS A 454 16.50 5.12 -5.77
N ILE A 455 17.72 5.66 -5.73
CA ILE A 455 18.23 6.38 -4.53
C ILE A 455 17.60 7.76 -4.38
N LEU A 456 17.33 8.47 -5.47
CA LEU A 456 16.64 9.77 -5.45
C LEU A 456 15.21 9.68 -4.91
N ALA A 457 14.52 8.58 -5.19
CA ALA A 457 13.15 8.36 -4.73
C ALA A 457 13.02 8.13 -3.21
N ILE A 458 14.08 7.65 -2.54
CA ILE A 458 14.04 7.27 -1.12
C ILE A 458 14.70 8.29 -0.18
N GLY A 459 15.22 9.41 -0.68
CA GLY A 459 15.75 10.46 0.20
C GLY A 459 16.36 11.65 -0.55
N GLY A 460 16.37 12.82 0.09
CA GLY A 460 17.00 14.04 -0.43
C GLY A 460 18.50 13.86 -0.65
N VAL A 461 18.87 13.48 -1.88
CA VAL A 461 20.26 13.20 -2.27
C VAL A 461 21.06 14.48 -2.32
N GLN A 462 22.22 14.49 -1.68
CA GLN A 462 23.25 15.49 -1.94
C GLN A 462 24.30 14.88 -2.86
N GLN A 463 24.51 15.51 -4.02
CA GLN A 463 25.66 15.21 -4.86
C GLN A 463 26.92 15.69 -4.14
N SER A 464 27.92 14.82 -4.06
CA SER A 464 29.24 15.15 -3.52
C SER A 464 30.30 15.16 -4.64
N GLU A 465 31.44 15.79 -4.35
CA GLU A 465 32.62 15.97 -5.22
C GLU A 465 32.93 14.79 -6.16
N ILE A 466 33.32 15.11 -7.40
CA ILE A 466 33.45 14.18 -8.54
C ILE A 466 34.76 13.35 -8.50
N PHE A 467 35.83 13.88 -7.92
CA PHE A 467 37.14 13.20 -7.85
C PHE A 467 37.46 12.80 -6.41
N GLU A 468 37.81 11.54 -6.21
CA GLU A 468 38.33 11.00 -4.96
C GLU A 468 39.76 10.51 -5.19
N VAL A 469 40.73 11.11 -4.51
CA VAL A 469 42.12 10.64 -4.51
C VAL A 469 42.34 9.81 -3.26
N GLN A 470 42.86 8.60 -3.43
CA GLN A 470 43.21 7.76 -2.28
C GLN A 470 44.53 7.04 -2.49
N ALA A 471 45.30 6.93 -1.42
CA ALA A 471 46.35 5.94 -1.29
C ALA A 471 46.07 5.06 -0.08
N LYS A 472 46.31 3.76 -0.25
CA LYS A 472 46.13 2.76 0.80
C LYS A 472 47.36 1.89 0.87
N ALA A 473 47.84 1.59 2.07
CA ALA A 473 48.96 0.69 2.29
C ALA A 473 48.67 -0.25 3.45
N LEU A 474 49.10 -1.51 3.35
CA LEU A 474 49.21 -2.38 4.52
C LEU A 474 50.53 -2.08 5.20
N ILE A 475 50.48 -1.69 6.47
CA ILE A 475 51.66 -1.26 7.22
C ILE A 475 51.83 -2.09 8.49
N ASP A 476 53.05 -2.16 8.99
CA ASP A 476 53.33 -2.78 10.29
C ASP A 476 52.98 -1.83 11.46
N PRO A 477 52.83 -2.36 12.69
CA PRO A 477 52.50 -1.54 13.87
C PRO A 477 53.51 -0.42 14.17
N GLN A 478 54.81 -0.61 13.92
CA GLN A 478 55.83 0.42 14.17
C GLN A 478 55.67 1.59 13.18
N THR A 479 55.34 1.28 11.93
CA THR A 479 54.98 2.28 10.91
C THR A 479 53.70 3.02 11.30
N ALA A 480 52.71 2.35 11.88
CA ALA A 480 51.48 3.00 12.35
C ALA A 480 51.74 4.01 13.49
N GLU A 481 52.63 3.69 14.44
CA GLU A 481 53.06 4.63 15.48
C GLU A 481 53.82 5.83 14.91
N ARG A 482 54.70 5.60 13.92
CA ARG A 482 55.39 6.68 13.21
C ARG A 482 54.43 7.62 12.49
N VAL A 483 53.38 7.11 11.84
CA VAL A 483 52.32 7.93 11.23
C VAL A 483 51.69 8.83 12.28
N ILE A 484 51.33 8.29 13.46
CA ILE A 484 50.70 9.07 14.54
C ILE A 484 51.64 10.17 15.03
N GLN A 485 52.92 9.88 15.23
CA GLN A 485 53.91 10.89 15.64
C GLN A 485 54.08 11.98 14.57
N ALA A 486 54.19 11.59 13.30
CA ALA A 486 54.37 12.51 12.18
C ALA A 486 53.17 13.46 11.97
N LEU A 487 51.95 13.04 12.34
CA LEU A 487 50.76 13.89 12.30
C LEU A 487 50.83 15.08 13.27
N HIS A 488 51.70 15.04 14.28
CA HIS A 488 51.91 16.11 15.26
C HIS A 488 53.10 17.03 14.94
N GLU A 489 53.71 16.88 13.76
CA GLU A 489 54.78 17.76 13.28
C GLU A 489 54.24 19.14 12.83
N SER A 490 55.10 20.17 12.83
CA SER A 490 54.71 21.59 12.81
C SER A 490 53.99 22.11 11.56
N ASP A 491 53.97 21.34 10.47
CA ASP A 491 53.41 21.71 9.16
C ASP A 491 52.19 20.86 8.76
N ILE A 492 51.70 20.00 9.66
CA ILE A 492 50.41 19.32 9.55
C ILE A 492 49.48 19.90 10.61
N THR A 493 48.38 20.51 10.16
CA THR A 493 47.36 21.00 11.11
C THR A 493 46.23 19.98 11.22
N ILE A 494 46.08 19.36 12.39
CA ILE A 494 44.94 18.47 12.67
C ILE A 494 43.70 19.32 12.95
N THR A 495 42.74 19.30 12.05
CA THR A 495 41.47 20.02 12.22
C THR A 495 40.44 19.21 13.00
N LYS A 496 40.51 17.87 12.92
CA LYS A 496 39.62 16.97 13.67
C LYS A 496 40.20 15.56 13.80
N ALA A 497 40.13 14.98 14.99
CA ALA A 497 40.40 13.56 15.21
C ALA A 497 39.10 12.81 15.59
N SER A 498 39.00 11.53 15.25
CA SER A 498 37.89 10.67 15.68
C SER A 498 38.26 9.19 15.66
N GLU A 499 37.68 8.42 16.56
CA GLU A 499 37.73 6.96 16.59
C GLU A 499 36.36 6.39 16.27
N ARG A 500 36.33 5.34 15.44
CA ARG A 500 35.10 4.82 14.84
C ARG A 500 35.11 3.32 14.68
N THR A 501 33.93 2.73 14.79
CA THR A 501 33.65 1.38 14.26
C THR A 501 32.65 1.52 13.12
N GLN A 502 32.97 0.98 11.96
CA GLN A 502 32.16 1.08 10.75
C GLN A 502 31.76 -0.31 10.28
N TYR A 503 30.48 -0.51 10.07
CA TYR A 503 29.92 -1.68 9.39
C TYR A 503 29.45 -1.22 8.02
N ASP A 504 30.14 -1.67 6.97
CA ASP A 504 29.85 -1.35 5.58
C ASP A 504 29.22 -2.56 4.90
N THR A 505 27.95 -2.50 4.52
CA THR A 505 27.29 -3.50 3.66
C THR A 505 27.26 -2.98 2.22
N TYR A 506 27.87 -3.73 1.30
CA TYR A 506 27.92 -3.43 -0.12
C TYR A 506 26.94 -4.30 -0.89
N PHE A 507 26.18 -3.66 -1.77
CA PHE A 507 25.31 -4.28 -2.75
C PHE A 507 25.97 -4.16 -4.11
N LEU A 508 26.17 -5.30 -4.75
CA LEU A 508 26.90 -5.46 -6.01
C LEU A 508 26.01 -6.15 -7.03
N TRP A 509 26.17 -5.75 -8.29
CA TRP A 509 25.54 -6.38 -9.45
C TRP A 509 26.63 -6.93 -10.36
N ASP A 510 26.29 -7.94 -11.16
CA ASP A 510 27.22 -8.54 -12.12
C ASP A 510 27.57 -7.56 -13.26
N ASP A 511 26.66 -6.61 -13.56
CA ASP A 511 26.93 -5.48 -14.44
C ASP A 511 27.69 -4.37 -13.71
N GLU A 512 29.01 -4.30 -13.95
CA GLU A 512 29.89 -3.29 -13.33
C GLU A 512 29.50 -1.84 -13.68
N GLU A 513 28.79 -1.60 -14.79
CA GLU A 513 28.34 -0.27 -15.21
C GLU A 513 27.20 0.28 -14.33
N ARG A 514 26.49 -0.59 -13.59
CA ARG A 514 25.51 -0.15 -12.57
C ARG A 514 26.20 0.51 -11.38
N GLY A 515 27.49 0.26 -11.19
CA GLY A 515 28.23 0.71 -10.01
C GLY A 515 27.84 -0.12 -8.79
N ARG A 516 27.88 0.49 -7.59
CA ARG A 516 27.56 -0.23 -6.35
C ARG A 516 26.94 0.65 -5.28
N ILE A 517 26.13 0.06 -4.43
CA ILE A 517 25.56 0.73 -3.26
C ILE A 517 26.33 0.29 -2.01
N ARG A 518 26.57 1.24 -1.10
CA ARG A 518 27.08 0.96 0.24
C ARG A 518 26.18 1.56 1.30
N ILE A 519 25.68 0.71 2.17
CA ILE A 519 25.02 1.09 3.41
C ILE A 519 26.07 1.05 4.51
N ARG A 520 26.20 2.14 5.25
CA ARG A 520 27.19 2.27 6.33
C ARG A 520 26.49 2.58 7.63
N GLU A 521 26.80 1.79 8.64
CA GLU A 521 26.60 2.11 10.05
C GLU A 521 27.92 2.63 10.64
N ASP A 522 27.92 3.87 11.12
CA ASP A 522 29.11 4.60 11.59
C ASP A 522 28.97 4.92 13.08
N HIS A 523 29.65 4.15 13.94
CA HIS A 523 29.76 4.40 15.37
C HIS A 523 30.97 5.28 15.66
N ARG A 524 30.83 6.32 16.49
CA ARG A 524 31.95 7.11 17.00
C ARG A 524 32.17 6.78 18.46
N THR A 525 33.42 6.60 18.86
CA THR A 525 33.81 6.24 20.23
C THR A 525 34.69 7.32 20.87
N ASP A 526 34.97 8.41 20.16
CA ASP A 526 35.79 9.52 20.66
C ASP A 526 35.02 10.46 21.62
N PRO A 527 35.71 11.22 22.51
CA PRO A 527 35.06 12.17 23.41
C PRO A 527 34.18 13.19 22.66
N GLY A 528 32.92 13.34 23.06
CA GLY A 528 31.93 14.16 22.33
C GLY A 528 31.32 13.47 21.10
N ALA A 529 31.49 12.16 20.96
CA ALA A 529 30.75 11.36 20.02
C ALA A 529 29.23 11.44 20.26
N ARG A 530 28.48 11.29 19.17
CA ARG A 530 27.04 11.06 19.24
C ARG A 530 26.77 9.69 19.87
N VAL A 531 25.69 9.59 20.62
CA VAL A 531 25.26 8.34 21.25
C VAL A 531 24.79 7.33 20.20
N GLU A 532 24.08 7.80 19.16
CA GLU A 532 23.54 6.92 18.12
C GLU A 532 24.48 6.79 16.91
N PRO A 533 24.56 5.61 16.29
CA PRO A 533 25.25 5.44 15.01
C PRO A 533 24.61 6.29 13.90
N LYS A 534 25.43 6.71 12.93
CA LYS A 534 24.91 7.33 11.71
C LYS A 534 24.83 6.30 10.61
N TYR A 535 23.63 6.17 10.06
CA TYR A 535 23.36 5.34 8.91
C TYR A 535 23.38 6.18 7.63
N THR A 536 24.16 5.74 6.63
CA THR A 536 24.21 6.40 5.32
C THR A 536 24.16 5.39 4.20
N ILE A 537 23.37 5.66 3.16
CA ILE A 537 23.41 4.94 1.89
C ILE A 537 24.22 5.76 0.89
N THR A 538 25.08 5.11 0.11
CA THR A 538 25.91 5.78 -0.90
C THR A 538 25.90 5.01 -2.21
N LEU A 539 25.42 5.62 -3.29
CA LEU A 539 25.70 5.17 -4.65
C LEU A 539 27.13 5.55 -5.01
N MET A 540 27.88 4.59 -5.53
CA MET A 540 29.17 4.81 -6.15
C MET A 540 29.04 4.40 -7.61
N ALA A 541 29.09 5.40 -8.50
CA ALA A 541 29.16 5.15 -9.94
C ALA A 541 30.43 4.34 -10.28
N PRO A 542 30.45 3.65 -11.44
CA PRO A 542 31.65 2.99 -11.96
C PRO A 542 32.83 3.96 -11.96
N ALA A 543 34.00 3.48 -11.54
CA ALA A 543 35.16 4.33 -11.41
C ALA A 543 36.03 4.30 -12.65
N GLN A 544 36.30 5.46 -13.25
CA GLN A 544 37.44 5.61 -14.14
C GLN A 544 38.71 5.71 -13.28
N ARG A 545 39.53 4.66 -13.31
CA ARG A 545 40.78 4.57 -12.53
C ARG A 545 41.94 5.17 -13.32
N GLY A 546 42.53 6.24 -12.80
CA GLY A 546 43.86 6.70 -13.21
C GLY A 546 44.89 6.17 -12.22
N GLU A 547 45.79 5.28 -12.66
CA GLU A 547 46.86 4.77 -11.81
C GLU A 547 48.06 5.72 -11.83
N TYR A 548 48.42 6.25 -10.66
CA TYR A 548 49.65 7.02 -10.47
C TYR A 548 50.60 6.23 -9.57
N ARG A 549 51.89 6.57 -9.64
CA ARG A 549 52.95 5.83 -8.94
C ARG A 549 52.72 5.66 -7.43
N MET A 550 52.15 6.67 -6.76
CA MET A 550 51.98 6.71 -5.30
C MET A 550 50.52 6.72 -4.81
N ALA A 551 49.55 6.82 -5.70
CA ALA A 551 48.13 6.92 -5.34
C ALA A 551 47.25 6.45 -6.50
N VAL A 552 46.00 6.14 -6.19
CA VAL A 552 45.00 5.84 -7.20
C VAL A 552 44.00 7.00 -7.25
N LEU A 553 43.82 7.56 -8.44
CA LEU A 553 42.80 8.57 -8.71
C LEU A 553 41.53 7.85 -9.18
N PHE A 554 40.44 8.05 -8.42
CA PHE A 554 39.13 7.58 -8.82
C PHE A 554 38.30 8.77 -9.31
N GLY A 555 37.97 8.79 -10.60
CA GLY A 555 36.90 9.63 -11.13
C GLY A 555 35.59 8.87 -11.01
N ARG A 556 34.76 9.19 -10.01
CA ARG A 556 33.42 8.60 -9.86
C ARG A 556 32.45 9.54 -9.17
N ALA A 557 31.24 9.66 -9.72
CA ALA A 557 30.16 10.35 -9.04
C ALA A 557 29.74 9.57 -7.78
N ARG A 558 29.46 10.31 -6.71
CA ARG A 558 28.99 9.76 -5.43
C ARG A 558 27.76 10.49 -4.95
N TYR A 559 26.72 9.73 -4.70
CA TYR A 559 25.44 10.22 -4.20
C TYR A 559 25.20 9.63 -2.82
N THR A 560 25.08 10.48 -1.80
CA THR A 560 24.93 10.04 -0.41
C THR A 560 23.61 10.56 0.16
N ALA A 561 22.87 9.68 0.82
CA ALA A 561 21.67 10.01 1.58
C ALA A 561 21.74 9.39 2.98
N LEU A 562 20.86 9.83 3.88
CA LEU A 562 20.63 9.13 5.14
C LEU A 562 20.02 7.76 4.83
N ALA A 563 20.47 6.72 5.55
CA ALA A 563 19.82 5.42 5.49
C ALA A 563 18.85 5.31 6.67
N ASP A 564 17.58 5.58 6.42
CA ASP A 564 16.49 5.66 7.41
C ASP A 564 15.60 4.40 7.42
N ARG A 565 15.89 3.41 6.56
CA ARG A 565 15.21 2.12 6.51
C ARG A 565 16.11 0.98 6.98
N THR A 566 15.52 -0.18 7.24
CA THR A 566 16.24 -1.37 7.68
C THR A 566 17.12 -1.94 6.54
N LEU A 567 18.16 -2.69 6.90
CA LEU A 567 19.00 -3.37 5.89
C LEU A 567 18.17 -4.37 5.05
N ARG A 568 17.19 -5.05 5.67
CA ARG A 568 16.24 -5.92 4.97
C ARG A 568 15.50 -5.18 3.86
N PHE A 569 14.90 -4.02 4.17
CA PHE A 569 14.22 -3.18 3.18
C PHE A 569 15.13 -2.87 1.99
N TYR A 570 16.36 -2.42 2.24
CA TYR A 570 17.26 -2.08 1.14
C TYR A 570 17.67 -3.28 0.29
N ARG A 571 17.84 -4.47 0.89
CA ARG A 571 18.14 -5.71 0.13
C ARG A 571 16.99 -6.05 -0.82
N GLU A 572 15.76 -6.01 -0.33
CA GLU A 572 14.55 -6.29 -1.12
C GLU A 572 14.30 -5.22 -2.20
N TYR A 573 14.57 -3.95 -1.90
CA TYR A 573 14.34 -2.84 -2.84
C TYR A 573 15.37 -2.76 -3.99
N PHE A 574 16.64 -3.01 -3.68
CA PHE A 574 17.72 -2.91 -4.67
C PHE A 574 17.99 -4.22 -5.40
N GLN A 575 17.62 -5.37 -4.82
CA GLN A 575 17.79 -6.70 -5.41
C GLN A 575 19.21 -6.92 -5.97
N PRO A 576 20.27 -6.83 -5.14
CA PRO A 576 21.63 -7.05 -5.62
C PRO A 576 21.90 -8.53 -5.88
N ASP A 577 22.74 -8.82 -6.87
CA ASP A 577 23.21 -10.18 -7.17
C ASP A 577 24.09 -10.72 -6.02
N ARG A 578 24.87 -9.81 -5.39
CA ARG A 578 25.82 -10.16 -4.32
C ARG A 578 25.86 -9.12 -3.22
N ILE A 579 26.04 -9.59 -1.98
CA ILE A 579 26.18 -8.76 -0.79
C ILE A 579 27.53 -9.06 -0.12
N VAL A 580 28.30 -8.02 0.19
CA VAL A 580 29.59 -8.12 0.90
C VAL A 580 29.56 -7.21 2.12
N GLU A 581 29.95 -7.74 3.29
CA GLU A 581 29.95 -7.00 4.55
C GLU A 581 31.37 -6.80 5.07
N ILE A 582 31.70 -5.57 5.48
CA ILE A 582 33.03 -5.22 5.97
C ILE A 582 32.89 -4.48 7.28
N GLU A 583 33.41 -5.06 8.35
CA GLU A 583 33.61 -4.39 9.62
C GLU A 583 35.03 -3.84 9.73
N LYS A 584 35.16 -2.59 10.16
CA LYS A 584 36.46 -1.99 10.46
C LYS A 584 36.44 -1.03 11.63
N ARG A 585 37.54 -1.03 12.39
CA ARG A 585 37.87 0.01 13.36
C ARG A 585 38.78 1.02 12.70
N ARG A 586 38.46 2.30 12.84
CA ARG A 586 39.14 3.42 12.17
C ARG A 586 39.53 4.49 13.18
N ARG A 587 40.81 4.83 13.21
CA ARG A 587 41.29 6.11 13.74
C ARG A 587 41.47 7.08 12.58
N ARG A 588 40.80 8.22 12.63
CA ARG A 588 40.79 9.22 11.56
C ARG A 588 41.26 10.57 12.05
N TRP A 589 42.15 11.17 11.29
CA TRP A 589 42.54 12.57 11.40
C TRP A 589 42.17 13.31 10.11
N ARG A 590 41.38 14.38 10.24
CA ARG A 590 41.29 15.40 9.20
C ARG A 590 42.45 16.36 9.42
N ILE A 591 43.23 16.55 8.37
CA ILE A 591 44.41 17.39 8.40
C ILE A 591 44.37 18.39 7.25
N GLN A 592 45.01 19.53 7.46
CA GLN A 592 45.41 20.45 6.41
C GLN A 592 46.93 20.33 6.24
N TYR A 593 47.38 20.08 5.02
CA TYR A 593 48.79 19.98 4.65
C TYR A 593 49.00 20.73 3.33
N ARG A 594 49.89 21.75 3.35
CA ARG A 594 50.18 22.64 2.21
C ARG A 594 48.91 23.16 1.51
N ASP A 595 47.99 23.72 2.31
CA ASP A 595 46.71 24.30 1.86
C ASP A 595 45.71 23.32 1.24
N ALA A 596 45.92 22.01 1.39
CA ALA A 596 44.97 20.98 0.98
C ALA A 596 44.46 20.15 2.17
N ASP A 597 43.18 19.81 2.14
CA ASP A 597 42.53 18.97 3.14
C ASP A 597 42.70 17.49 2.82
N PHE A 598 43.08 16.70 3.83
CA PHE A 598 43.16 15.25 3.76
C PHE A 598 42.47 14.59 4.96
N ALA A 599 41.99 13.36 4.75
CA ALA A 599 41.62 12.44 5.81
C ALA A 599 42.65 11.31 5.84
N VAL A 600 43.48 11.28 6.88
CA VAL A 600 44.40 10.18 7.18
C VAL A 600 43.69 9.19 8.09
N ASN A 601 43.62 7.93 7.69
CA ASN A 601 42.92 6.88 8.41
C ASN A 601 43.90 5.73 8.71
N LEU A 602 43.87 5.24 9.94
CA LEU A 602 44.44 3.95 10.32
C LEU A 602 43.28 2.98 10.56
N ASP A 603 43.18 1.99 9.70
CA ASP A 603 42.08 1.03 9.68
C ASP A 603 42.54 -0.37 10.11
N THR A 604 41.71 -1.04 10.89
CA THR A 604 41.83 -2.46 11.21
C THR A 604 40.54 -3.15 10.78
N LEU A 605 40.64 -4.09 9.84
CA LEU A 605 39.52 -4.91 9.39
C LEU A 605 39.28 -6.03 10.42
N ILE A 606 38.02 -6.24 10.78
CA ILE A 606 37.62 -7.27 11.74
C ILE A 606 37.17 -8.51 10.96
N GLY A 607 37.58 -9.71 11.40
CA GLY A 607 37.21 -10.97 10.74
C GLY A 607 37.91 -11.27 9.40
N HIS A 608 38.69 -10.32 8.87
CA HIS A 608 39.36 -10.45 7.58
C HIS A 608 40.68 -11.24 7.67
N ALA A 609 41.03 -12.00 6.63
CA ALA A 609 42.25 -12.82 6.57
C ALA A 609 43.55 -12.01 6.76
N ARG A 610 43.51 -10.72 6.42
CA ARG A 610 44.55 -9.73 6.70
C ARG A 610 43.91 -8.55 7.44
N PRO A 611 43.98 -8.48 8.78
CA PRO A 611 43.24 -7.47 9.55
C PRO A 611 43.87 -6.08 9.52
N GLY A 612 45.11 -5.90 9.06
CA GLY A 612 45.82 -4.61 9.05
C GLY A 612 46.92 -4.53 10.11
N PRO A 613 47.39 -3.32 10.48
CA PRO A 613 46.80 -2.02 10.19
C PRO A 613 46.98 -1.55 8.74
N TYR A 614 45.97 -0.87 8.21
CA TYR A 614 46.00 -0.22 6.90
C TYR A 614 46.08 1.29 7.08
N LEU A 615 47.06 1.93 6.43
CA LEU A 615 47.06 3.37 6.25
C LEU A 615 46.22 3.73 5.02
N GLU A 616 45.28 4.66 5.17
CA GLU A 616 44.47 5.16 4.07
C GLU A 616 44.44 6.70 4.11
N ILE A 617 45.07 7.35 3.14
CA ILE A 617 45.04 8.82 2.97
C ILE A 617 44.07 9.15 1.86
N LYS A 618 43.10 10.04 2.14
CA LYS A 618 42.03 10.41 1.21
C LYS A 618 41.83 11.91 1.11
N SER A 619 41.57 12.39 -0.10
CA SER A 619 41.03 13.72 -0.33
C SER A 619 40.00 13.68 -1.44
N ARG A 620 39.13 14.68 -1.46
CA ARG A 620 38.07 14.84 -2.45
C ARG A 620 38.07 16.26 -2.99
N THR A 621 37.61 16.40 -4.23
CA THR A 621 37.56 17.69 -4.94
C THR A 621 36.67 17.64 -6.17
N TRP A 622 36.17 18.80 -6.59
CA TRP A 622 35.46 18.99 -7.86
C TRP A 622 36.41 19.14 -9.05
N SER A 623 37.69 19.45 -8.82
CA SER A 623 38.65 19.78 -9.89
C SER A 623 39.64 18.64 -10.14
N ARG A 624 39.72 18.17 -11.39
CA ARG A 624 40.72 17.16 -11.80
C ARG A 624 42.16 17.64 -11.56
N LYS A 625 42.44 18.92 -11.85
CA LYS A 625 43.77 19.52 -11.65
C LYS A 625 44.14 19.56 -10.16
N ASP A 626 43.18 19.88 -9.30
CA ASP A 626 43.38 19.81 -7.84
C ASP A 626 43.55 18.37 -7.37
N ALA A 627 42.84 17.41 -7.97
CA ALA A 627 42.99 15.99 -7.67
C ALA A 627 44.40 15.48 -8.01
N GLU A 628 44.94 15.86 -9.18
CA GLU A 628 46.31 15.54 -9.59
C GLU A 628 47.34 16.19 -8.64
N HIS A 629 47.14 17.43 -8.23
CA HIS A 629 48.00 18.06 -7.22
C HIS A 629 47.94 17.33 -5.86
N LYS A 630 46.75 16.92 -5.42
CA LYS A 630 46.55 16.13 -4.20
C LYS A 630 47.21 14.74 -4.29
N VAL A 631 47.33 14.12 -5.47
CA VAL A 631 48.11 12.88 -5.67
C VAL A 631 49.57 13.10 -5.31
N GLU A 632 50.18 14.21 -5.75
CA GLU A 632 51.57 14.55 -5.45
C GLU A 632 51.77 14.75 -3.94
N LEU A 633 50.87 15.49 -3.30
CA LEU A 633 50.89 15.73 -1.85
C LEU A 633 50.68 14.45 -1.03
N ILE A 634 49.83 13.53 -1.48
CA ILE A 634 49.71 12.20 -0.86
C ILE A 634 51.03 11.43 -0.95
N GLY A 635 51.72 11.50 -2.10
CA GLY A 635 53.04 10.88 -2.26
C GLY A 635 54.09 11.47 -1.30
N GLU A 636 54.05 12.77 -1.03
CA GLU A 636 54.89 13.39 0.00
C GLU A 636 54.54 12.92 1.41
N LEU A 637 53.25 12.90 1.76
CA LEU A 637 52.78 12.43 3.06
C LEU A 637 53.17 10.96 3.29
N LEU A 638 53.05 10.09 2.29
CA LEU A 638 53.47 8.68 2.39
C LEU A 638 54.97 8.54 2.65
N ARG A 639 55.81 9.29 1.92
CA ARG A 639 57.27 9.28 2.15
C ARG A 639 57.61 9.74 3.57
N ARG A 640 56.93 10.78 4.04
CA ARG A 640 57.11 11.30 5.40
C ARG A 640 56.69 10.30 6.46
N PHE A 641 55.59 9.60 6.23
CA PHE A 641 55.12 8.51 7.09
C PHE A 641 55.98 7.24 7.01
N GLY A 642 57.02 7.23 6.15
CA GLY A 642 57.92 6.09 5.99
C GLY A 642 57.29 4.89 5.30
N VAL A 643 56.26 5.12 4.47
CA VAL A 643 55.55 4.08 3.72
C VAL A 643 56.16 3.93 2.33
N SER A 644 56.64 2.73 2.01
CA SER A 644 57.23 2.42 0.70
C SER A 644 56.17 2.19 -0.37
N GLU A 645 56.58 2.34 -1.64
CA GLU A 645 55.74 2.05 -2.82
C GLU A 645 55.22 0.61 -2.82
N ASP A 646 56.05 -0.36 -2.42
CA ASP A 646 55.71 -1.78 -2.42
C ASP A 646 54.61 -2.15 -1.40
N ALA A 647 54.39 -1.29 -0.40
CA ALA A 647 53.33 -1.49 0.60
C ALA A 647 51.95 -1.01 0.12
N LEU A 648 51.87 -0.32 -1.03
CA LEU A 648 50.63 0.24 -1.55
C LEU A 648 49.69 -0.85 -2.10
N ILE A 649 48.41 -0.68 -1.82
CA ILE A 649 47.33 -1.56 -2.26
C ILE A 649 46.36 -0.76 -3.12
N LYS A 650 46.18 -1.25 -4.36
CA LYS A 650 45.31 -0.61 -5.36
C LYS A 650 43.84 -0.98 -5.22
N GLN A 651 43.54 -2.10 -4.56
CA GLN A 651 42.19 -2.65 -4.37
C GLN A 651 41.43 -1.91 -3.26
N GLU A 652 40.11 -1.75 -3.44
CA GLU A 652 39.21 -1.32 -2.37
C GLU A 652 38.92 -2.46 -1.39
N TYR A 653 38.50 -2.15 -0.15
CA TYR A 653 38.30 -3.21 0.85
C TYR A 653 37.28 -4.28 0.41
N VAL A 654 36.24 -3.86 -0.31
CA VAL A 654 35.21 -4.77 -0.86
C VAL A 654 35.76 -5.70 -1.94
N GLU A 655 36.88 -5.33 -2.56
CA GLU A 655 37.52 -6.15 -3.61
C GLU A 655 38.42 -7.24 -3.02
N PHE A 656 38.76 -7.15 -1.73
CA PHE A 656 39.57 -8.19 -1.07
C PHE A 656 38.81 -9.50 -0.91
N GLU A 657 37.50 -9.44 -0.68
CA GLU A 657 36.68 -10.63 -0.46
C GLU A 657 36.22 -11.29 -1.77
N THR A 658 36.02 -10.50 -2.84
CA THR A 658 35.68 -11.03 -4.17
C THR A 658 36.82 -11.83 -4.80
N ALA A 659 38.08 -11.52 -4.47
CA ALA A 659 39.25 -12.19 -5.02
C ALA A 659 39.54 -13.59 -4.42
N VAL A 660 38.81 -14.00 -3.38
CA VAL A 660 38.97 -15.30 -2.71
C VAL A 660 38.17 -16.42 -3.40
N VAL A 661 37.24 -16.08 -4.29
CA VAL A 661 36.36 -17.06 -4.97
C VAL A 661 36.93 -17.57 -6.31
N GLU A 662 37.97 -16.91 -6.86
CA GLU A 662 38.59 -17.29 -8.15
C GLU A 662 40.01 -17.89 -8.01
N ARG A 663 40.34 -18.55 -6.91
CA ARG A 663 41.60 -19.32 -6.78
C ARG A 663 41.39 -20.76 -6.35
#